data_AF-A0A8J2NGF8-F1
#
_entry.id   AF-A0A8J2NGF8-F1
#
_cell.length_a   1.000
_cell.length_b   1.000
_cell.length_c   1.000
_cell.angle_alpha   90.00
_cell.angle_beta   90.00
_cell.angle_gamma   90.00
#
_symmetry.space_group_name_H-M   'P 1'
#
loop_
_entity.id
_entity.type
_entity.pdbx_description
1 polymer ?
#
loop_
_entity_poly.entity_id
_entity_poly.type
_entity_poly.pdbx_seq_one_letter_code
_entity_poly.pdbx_strand_id
1 'polypeptide(L)'
;MSDRNYIRWDAEGVEEIPENEEQDIKDIVDKINETQRRFYRENGHCFGGTHARTQGIVRGSFIVSDDLPRHLKQTELLSHAGEYPVICRYSSEPSDPKLGDRIPQPRGLAMKVFNVQGEMFEPGSDFPTQDIEFNSTPVLDLADAKTTKEILDLRFKYDHVVKYRLVPNTTAQRKRGEETVDTKPDGVLHEWLRDFYRDNEAEYLFQVQLLENLTDQPVEYAGSEWDSEKYPFQTVAKIVLPKQQSWNEERNRFWVDHLRVDPWHGLVSFQPLGSSNRLRRILYPASAGFRREVNGKKEVNVLDISEIPGNVAAIQMSQNTDIEALMAQNGESKGNARKRVLVVGAGAAGMSTAHHLSEHPDKFDVTLIDAVDYCGGQAFSIPIDKERHGASWCNQGVQGGSYIFHHTVTMFNRQGYHADPCELHVSFGKDDTFWNNVFPTELLVRHEKEVRRLTTLLKFMRWFEIFFALLPLKLVFKMFFFSEEFTNTIALPMTALFLGTGNETPRVPAIMFERLCTSPTYGMWYPSDKNTVVSNKPPMIVFPKFSEFYETWRKDLVSRGVTVRLSTELTEIVQRNKHGVVVKLKPRTPMPDHHNPAGGDPDAPVGEERYDELVLCCLADTAKRVLGKTASWKEKKVLGSAKFSDDITITHNDADYMKKHYENFYRDDLAVANVNGTDQTSRLNFARTEYRPMYYIKMYPEDKSKLEMCFDCTNYQSQFPEKVPFEQHIFQTIYLNKDRDSHFWSDNEIAEDKIIRKDWWHQLCHSYTHYLFVVPWMMFLNAKNHTRFAASWTLVNAHEVAVMSGIAAAVDLGATYPEDLENDKFAFLCFRLYYLLTYGKWYRRNYTSKKYVKEHGETEAAKDGKSWATGLYGSVYKGPGVSEIERSAWREDIKKGYSTGNLS
;
A
#
# COMPACT_ATOMS: atom_id res chain seq x y z
N MET A 1 48.40 0.48 6.80
CA MET A 1 47.48 1.15 7.75
C MET A 1 48.16 2.31 8.51
N SER A 2 49.30 2.85 8.04
CA SER A 2 50.06 3.93 8.72
C SER A 2 49.46 5.34 8.56
N ASP A 3 48.41 5.51 7.76
CA ASP A 3 47.97 6.83 7.28
C ASP A 3 46.64 7.29 7.89
N ARG A 4 46.25 6.73 9.05
CA ARG A 4 45.05 7.19 9.78
C ARG A 4 45.41 8.35 10.71
N ASN A 5 44.65 9.44 10.62
CA ASN A 5 44.78 10.59 11.49
C ASN A 5 43.98 10.34 12.79
N TYR A 6 44.68 10.09 13.90
CA TYR A 6 44.07 9.91 15.22
C TYR A 6 44.09 11.24 15.97
N ILE A 7 42.93 11.70 16.45
CA ILE A 7 42.79 12.91 17.25
C ILE A 7 43.19 12.56 18.70
N ARG A 8 44.06 13.37 19.33
CA ARG A 8 44.38 13.20 20.75
C ARG A 8 43.19 13.61 21.60
N TRP A 9 43.00 12.96 22.74
CA TRP A 9 41.88 13.26 23.66
C TRP A 9 41.88 14.71 24.18
N ASP A 10 43.04 15.36 24.22
CA ASP A 10 43.26 16.74 24.66
C ASP A 10 43.32 17.76 23.50
N ALA A 11 42.97 17.34 22.28
CA ALA A 11 42.95 18.25 21.14
C ALA A 11 41.79 19.25 21.24
N GLU A 12 42.00 20.46 20.72
CA GLU A 12 40.98 21.51 20.67
C GLU A 12 39.71 21.01 19.94
N GLY A 13 38.55 21.16 20.58
CA GLY A 13 37.25 20.72 20.07
C GLY A 13 36.87 19.26 20.36
N VAL A 14 37.69 18.50 21.10
CA VAL A 14 37.32 17.14 21.54
C VAL A 14 36.36 17.16 22.73
N GLU A 15 36.52 18.13 23.63
CA GLU A 15 35.66 18.33 24.78
C GLU A 15 35.16 19.79 24.80
N GLU A 16 33.84 19.95 24.87
CA GLU A 16 33.16 21.23 25.06
C GLU A 16 32.20 21.10 26.25
N ILE A 17 32.52 21.77 27.37
CA ILE A 17 31.71 21.72 28.58
C ILE A 17 30.50 22.67 28.43
N PRO A 18 29.26 22.18 28.49
CA PRO A 18 28.07 23.03 28.40
C PRO A 18 27.95 24.00 29.59
N GLU A 19 27.44 25.21 29.36
CA GLU A 19 27.34 26.28 30.37
C GLU A 19 26.59 25.89 31.67
N ASN A 20 25.65 24.94 31.62
CA ASN A 20 24.81 24.53 32.76
C ASN A 20 25.11 23.13 33.29
N GLU A 21 26.16 22.47 32.80
CA GLU A 21 26.42 21.07 33.10
C GLU A 21 26.61 20.81 34.61
N GLU A 22 27.29 21.70 35.32
CA GLU A 22 27.49 21.56 36.77
C GLU A 22 26.17 21.57 37.56
N GLN A 23 25.19 22.36 37.12
CA GLN A 23 23.87 22.40 37.76
C GLN A 23 23.04 21.17 37.41
N ASP A 24 23.08 20.73 36.15
CA ASP A 24 22.40 19.50 35.74
C ASP A 24 22.97 18.27 36.48
N ILE A 25 24.29 18.21 36.68
CA ILE A 25 24.94 17.18 37.51
C ILE A 25 24.42 17.21 38.94
N LYS A 26 24.33 18.40 39.58
CA LYS A 26 23.78 18.53 40.94
C LYS A 26 22.33 18.04 41.03
N ASP A 27 21.51 18.40 40.05
CA ASP A 27 20.10 18.00 40.01
C ASP A 27 19.93 16.48 39.84
N ILE A 28 20.78 15.84 39.02
CA ILE A 28 20.81 14.38 38.85
C ILE A 28 21.21 13.70 40.16
N VAL A 29 22.24 14.21 40.84
CA VAL A 29 22.71 13.67 42.14
C VAL A 29 21.58 13.71 43.16
N ASP A 30 20.86 14.83 43.26
CA ASP A 30 19.75 14.96 44.20
C ASP A 30 18.61 13.96 43.95
N LYS A 31 18.26 13.75 42.67
CA LYS A 31 17.24 12.78 42.23
C LYS A 31 17.63 11.33 42.49
N ILE A 32 18.87 10.97 42.19
CA ILE A 32 19.41 9.64 42.47
C ILE A 32 19.38 9.39 43.98
N ASN A 33 19.84 10.37 44.77
CA ASN A 33 19.84 10.27 46.22
C ASN A 33 18.40 10.17 46.79
N GLU A 34 17.43 10.87 46.22
CA GLU A 34 16.02 10.73 46.58
C GLU A 34 15.50 9.31 46.33
N THR A 35 15.82 8.74 45.18
CA THR A 35 15.44 7.37 44.80
C THR A 35 16.05 6.33 45.73
N GLN A 36 17.35 6.44 46.00
CA GLN A 36 18.05 5.58 46.94
C GLN A 36 17.47 5.69 48.36
N ARG A 37 17.12 6.90 48.81
CA ARG A 37 16.43 7.12 50.09
C ARG A 37 15.06 6.47 50.12
N ARG A 38 14.29 6.53 49.02
CA ARG A 38 12.99 5.85 48.91
C ARG A 38 13.16 4.33 49.03
N PHE A 39 14.06 3.74 48.24
CA PHE A 39 14.31 2.29 48.29
C PHE A 39 14.87 1.83 49.63
N TYR A 40 15.69 2.64 50.30
CA TYR A 40 16.14 2.37 51.66
C TYR A 40 14.98 2.30 52.65
N ARG A 41 14.01 3.23 52.57
CA ARG A 41 12.80 3.21 53.43
C ARG A 41 11.94 1.96 53.18
N GLU A 42 11.84 1.53 51.92
CA GLU A 42 11.00 0.38 51.54
C GLU A 42 11.65 -0.97 51.82
N ASN A 43 12.98 -1.08 51.72
CA ASN A 43 13.70 -2.35 51.77
C ASN A 43 14.64 -2.50 52.97
N GLY A 44 14.86 -1.44 53.76
CA GLY A 44 15.82 -1.41 54.86
C GLY A 44 17.29 -1.46 54.40
N HIS A 45 17.55 -1.44 53.09
CA HIS A 45 18.87 -1.51 52.49
C HIS A 45 18.97 -0.55 51.30
N CYS A 46 20.07 0.17 51.20
CA CYS A 46 20.31 1.15 50.15
C CYS A 46 21.14 0.50 49.04
N PHE A 47 20.63 0.52 47.82
CA PHE A 47 21.30 -0.04 46.64
C PHE A 47 21.90 1.09 45.80
N GLY A 48 22.71 0.75 44.78
CA GLY A 48 23.26 1.74 43.85
C GLY A 48 22.16 2.57 43.15
N GLY A 49 22.46 3.83 42.86
CA GLY A 49 21.53 4.76 42.21
C GLY A 49 21.18 4.36 40.78
N THR A 50 22.15 3.77 40.11
CA THR A 50 22.04 3.01 38.86
C THR A 50 22.75 1.68 39.06
N HIS A 51 22.50 0.73 38.18
CA HIS A 51 23.09 -0.61 38.23
C HIS A 51 22.83 -1.34 39.57
N ALA A 52 21.63 -1.16 40.13
CA ALA A 52 21.29 -1.57 41.50
C ALA A 52 21.37 -3.08 41.74
N ARG A 53 21.16 -3.87 40.69
CA ARG A 53 21.17 -5.33 40.76
C ARG A 53 22.46 -5.92 40.18
N THR A 54 23.19 -6.67 41.00
CA THR A 54 24.33 -7.49 40.55
C THR A 54 23.84 -8.82 40.00
N GLN A 55 24.28 -9.15 38.79
CA GLN A 55 23.99 -10.42 38.11
C GLN A 55 25.09 -11.46 38.32
N GLY A 56 26.34 -11.00 38.51
CA GLY A 56 27.46 -11.89 38.80
C GLY A 56 28.75 -11.10 38.98
N ILE A 57 29.67 -11.66 39.78
CA ILE A 57 31.01 -11.11 39.97
C ILE A 57 32.01 -12.21 39.62
N VAL A 58 32.92 -11.93 38.70
CA VAL A 58 33.92 -12.87 38.19
C VAL A 58 35.31 -12.29 38.34
N ARG A 59 36.31 -13.15 38.52
CA ARG A 59 37.72 -12.78 38.53
C ARG A 59 38.38 -13.29 37.27
N GLY A 60 39.41 -12.59 36.81
CA GLY A 60 40.18 -13.00 35.63
C GLY A 60 41.48 -12.22 35.54
N SER A 61 42.04 -12.21 34.34
CA SER A 61 43.23 -11.44 34.01
C SER A 61 42.98 -10.58 32.76
N PHE A 62 43.47 -9.35 32.78
CA PHE A 62 43.55 -8.44 31.64
C PHE A 62 44.97 -8.52 31.08
N ILE A 63 45.10 -9.01 29.85
CA ILE A 63 46.40 -9.32 29.23
C ILE A 63 46.65 -8.29 28.12
N VAL A 64 47.74 -7.55 28.26
CA VAL A 64 48.23 -6.61 27.25
C VAL A 64 49.38 -7.27 26.50
N SER A 65 49.23 -7.38 25.18
CA SER A 65 50.22 -8.00 24.30
C SER A 65 51.39 -7.06 23.99
N ASP A 66 52.58 -7.64 23.78
CA ASP A 66 53.79 -6.88 23.45
C ASP A 66 53.78 -6.34 22.00
N ASP A 67 53.04 -7.00 21.12
CA ASP A 67 52.95 -6.69 19.69
C ASP A 67 51.89 -5.63 19.31
N LEU A 68 51.31 -4.92 20.30
CA LEU A 68 50.35 -3.86 20.02
C LEU A 68 50.96 -2.76 19.11
N PRO A 69 50.31 -2.41 17.99
CA PRO A 69 50.74 -1.29 17.15
C PRO A 69 50.89 0.00 17.95
N ARG A 70 51.88 0.83 17.59
CA ARG A 70 52.19 2.10 18.30
C ARG A 70 50.96 2.98 18.58
N HIS A 71 50.00 3.02 17.66
CA HIS A 71 48.79 3.85 17.79
C HIS A 71 47.77 3.29 18.80
N LEU A 72 47.90 2.05 19.28
CA LEU A 72 47.06 1.44 20.32
C LEU A 72 47.73 1.48 21.71
N LYS A 73 49.03 1.79 21.77
CA LYS A 73 49.80 1.96 23.01
C LYS A 73 49.66 3.39 23.58
N GLN A 74 48.45 3.95 23.58
CA GLN A 74 48.22 5.37 23.92
C GLN A 74 48.09 5.67 25.42
N THR A 75 47.95 4.65 26.26
CA THR A 75 47.84 4.79 27.72
C THR A 75 48.96 4.02 28.41
N GLU A 76 49.30 4.42 29.62
CA GLU A 76 50.30 3.78 30.48
C GLU A 76 50.00 2.28 30.65
N LEU A 77 48.72 1.93 30.83
CA LEU A 77 48.23 0.54 30.94
C LEU A 77 48.45 -0.28 29.67
N LEU A 78 48.26 0.30 28.49
CA LEU A 78 48.37 -0.41 27.21
C LEU A 78 49.77 -0.32 26.56
N SER A 79 50.64 0.51 27.11
CA SER A 79 52.00 0.75 26.59
C SER A 79 53.01 -0.33 26.98
N HIS A 80 52.71 -1.12 28.02
CA HIS A 80 53.56 -2.19 28.54
C HIS A 80 52.86 -3.54 28.40
N ALA A 81 53.57 -4.55 27.90
CA ALA A 81 53.07 -5.91 27.92
C ALA A 81 52.96 -6.42 29.36
N GLY A 82 51.87 -7.11 29.69
CA GLY A 82 51.65 -7.57 31.06
C GLY A 82 50.31 -8.26 31.27
N GLU A 83 50.23 -9.02 32.36
CA GLU A 83 49.01 -9.65 32.84
C GLU A 83 48.60 -8.99 34.16
N TYR A 84 47.43 -8.36 34.16
CA TYR A 84 46.89 -7.63 35.29
C TYR A 84 45.70 -8.41 35.87
N PRO A 85 45.65 -8.68 37.18
CA PRO A 85 44.45 -9.25 37.78
C PRO A 85 43.24 -8.33 37.54
N VAL A 86 42.07 -8.91 37.30
CA VAL A 86 40.81 -8.17 37.22
C VAL A 86 39.69 -8.79 38.04
N ILE A 87 38.74 -7.96 38.44
CA ILE A 87 37.42 -8.37 38.89
C ILE A 87 36.36 -7.64 38.07
N CYS A 88 35.38 -8.38 37.56
CA CYS A 88 34.30 -7.82 36.76
C CYS A 88 32.94 -8.09 37.43
N ARG A 89 32.05 -7.11 37.40
CA ARG A 89 30.67 -7.17 37.91
C ARG A 89 29.69 -6.97 36.76
N TYR A 90 28.89 -7.99 36.47
CA TYR A 90 27.71 -7.87 35.62
C TYR A 90 26.56 -7.28 36.44
N SER A 91 25.85 -6.29 35.90
CA SER A 91 24.75 -5.60 36.58
C SER A 91 23.60 -5.26 35.65
N SER A 92 22.46 -4.84 36.21
CA SER A 92 21.30 -4.33 35.48
C SER A 92 21.01 -2.90 35.89
N GLU A 93 20.86 -2.01 34.90
CA GLU A 93 20.83 -0.55 35.10
C GLU A 93 19.72 -0.03 36.03
N PRO A 94 18.46 -0.51 35.96
CA PRO A 94 17.38 0.12 36.71
C PRO A 94 17.64 0.16 38.22
N SER A 95 17.26 1.28 38.84
CA SER A 95 17.48 1.55 40.27
C SER A 95 16.67 0.63 41.20
N ASP A 96 15.70 -0.13 40.67
CA ASP A 96 14.92 -1.11 41.43
C ASP A 96 15.54 -2.52 41.35
N PRO A 97 16.18 -3.02 42.43
CA PRO A 97 16.77 -4.35 42.45
C PRO A 97 15.74 -5.49 42.43
N LYS A 98 14.45 -5.21 42.63
CA LYS A 98 13.35 -6.20 42.58
C LYS A 98 12.80 -6.39 41.17
N LEU A 99 13.20 -5.56 40.22
CA LEU A 99 12.76 -5.69 38.83
C LEU A 99 13.30 -7.01 38.25
N GLY A 100 12.39 -7.86 37.77
CA GLY A 100 12.72 -9.23 37.33
C GLY A 100 13.53 -9.27 36.03
N ASP A 101 14.42 -10.25 35.88
CA ASP A 101 15.33 -10.35 34.71
C ASP A 101 14.62 -10.71 33.40
N ARG A 102 13.35 -11.12 33.48
CA ARG A 102 12.49 -11.37 32.32
C ARG A 102 12.05 -10.10 31.61
N ILE A 103 12.24 -8.95 32.25
CA ILE A 103 11.94 -7.65 31.67
C ILE A 103 13.22 -7.19 30.93
N PRO A 104 13.14 -6.92 29.61
CA PRO A 104 14.26 -6.37 28.85
C PRO A 104 14.75 -5.06 29.47
N GLN A 105 16.04 -4.96 29.78
CA GLN A 105 16.63 -3.80 30.44
C GLN A 105 18.10 -3.63 29.99
N PRO A 106 18.66 -2.40 30.03
CA PRO A 106 20.09 -2.18 29.81
C PRO A 106 20.94 -2.95 30.83
N ARG A 107 22.04 -3.53 30.37
CA ARG A 107 22.97 -4.33 31.18
C ARG A 107 24.32 -3.63 31.24
N GLY A 108 24.93 -3.65 32.42
CA GLY A 108 26.26 -3.10 32.66
C GLY A 108 27.28 -4.19 32.91
N LEU A 109 28.53 -3.91 32.57
CA LEU A 109 29.70 -4.61 33.07
C LEU A 109 30.67 -3.57 33.61
N ALA A 110 31.02 -3.66 34.89
CA ALA A 110 32.11 -2.88 35.46
C ALA A 110 33.31 -3.79 35.66
N MET A 111 34.52 -3.32 35.37
CA MET A 111 35.77 -4.05 35.51
C MET A 111 36.77 -3.20 36.29
N LYS A 112 37.36 -3.78 37.34
CA LYS A 112 38.49 -3.20 38.05
C LYS A 112 39.75 -3.99 37.72
N VAL A 113 40.77 -3.29 37.22
CA VAL A 113 42.10 -3.81 36.87
C VAL A 113 43.08 -3.45 37.96
N PHE A 114 43.85 -4.42 38.46
CA PHE A 114 44.76 -4.23 39.59
C PHE A 114 46.22 -4.12 39.14
N ASN A 115 47.06 -3.56 40.00
CA ASN A 115 48.50 -3.36 39.80
C ASN A 115 48.85 -2.41 38.63
N VAL A 116 47.95 -1.48 38.32
CA VAL A 116 48.17 -0.46 37.29
C VAL A 116 49.15 0.59 37.82
N GLN A 117 50.08 1.02 36.96
CA GLN A 117 51.09 2.03 37.25
C GLN A 117 50.88 3.23 36.33
N GLY A 118 51.11 4.44 36.83
CA GLY A 118 50.95 5.68 36.07
C GLY A 118 50.57 6.86 36.96
N GLU A 119 50.43 8.03 36.35
CA GLU A 119 49.80 9.18 36.99
C GLU A 119 48.28 8.92 37.09
N MET A 120 47.73 9.01 38.28
CA MET A 120 46.32 8.74 38.57
C MET A 120 45.61 10.05 38.92
N PHE A 121 44.32 10.15 38.60
CA PHE A 121 43.50 11.29 39.03
C PHE A 121 43.47 11.42 40.56
N GLU A 122 43.36 12.64 41.06
CA GLU A 122 43.38 12.96 42.50
C GLU A 122 42.40 12.12 43.35
N PRO A 123 41.15 11.85 42.93
CA PRO A 123 40.24 10.97 43.67
C PRO A 123 40.70 9.51 43.79
N GLY A 124 41.67 9.09 42.96
CA GLY A 124 42.16 7.71 42.85
C GLY A 124 43.66 7.53 43.08
N SER A 125 44.38 8.58 43.52
CA SER A 125 45.85 8.62 43.50
C SER A 125 46.53 7.57 44.36
N ASP A 126 45.84 7.09 45.40
CA ASP A 126 46.35 6.08 46.35
C ASP A 126 46.06 4.63 45.92
N PHE A 127 45.34 4.42 44.82
CA PHE A 127 44.90 3.10 44.39
C PHE A 127 45.60 2.69 43.08
N PRO A 128 46.45 1.64 43.09
CA PRO A 128 47.09 1.13 41.87
C PRO A 128 46.11 0.28 41.06
N THR A 129 44.96 0.86 40.70
CA THR A 129 43.85 0.19 40.00
C THR A 129 43.22 1.09 38.94
N GLN A 130 42.78 0.50 37.83
CA GLN A 130 41.98 1.20 36.81
C GLN A 130 40.58 0.59 36.75
N ASP A 131 39.56 1.43 36.83
CA ASP A 131 38.17 1.01 36.65
C ASP A 131 37.71 1.33 35.22
N ILE A 132 36.97 0.39 34.62
CA ILE A 132 36.44 0.50 33.26
C ILE A 132 34.99 0.02 33.29
N GLU A 133 34.08 0.83 32.77
CA GLU A 133 32.65 0.52 32.72
C GLU A 133 32.19 0.34 31.28
N PHE A 134 31.26 -0.59 31.09
CA PHE A 134 30.66 -0.94 29.82
C PHE A 134 29.14 -0.98 29.95
N ASN A 135 28.46 -0.54 28.90
CA ASN A 135 27.02 -0.69 28.74
C ASN A 135 26.74 -1.61 27.53
N SER A 136 25.67 -2.38 27.58
CA SER A 136 25.27 -3.33 26.52
C SER A 136 24.65 -2.66 25.29
N THR A 137 24.73 -1.33 25.17
CA THR A 137 24.15 -0.55 24.07
C THR A 137 25.26 0.16 23.27
N PRO A 138 25.12 0.29 21.93
CA PRO A 138 26.11 0.99 21.10
C PRO A 138 26.06 2.52 21.26
N VAL A 139 25.01 3.05 21.88
CA VAL A 139 24.81 4.48 22.22
C VAL A 139 24.20 4.54 23.62
N LEU A 140 24.73 5.41 24.50
CA LEU A 140 24.18 5.62 25.84
C LEU A 140 22.90 6.46 25.75
N ASP A 141 21.84 6.01 26.42
CA ASP A 141 20.57 6.74 26.55
C ASP A 141 20.67 7.92 27.52
N LEU A 142 21.53 7.79 28.53
CA LEU A 142 22.00 8.89 29.40
C LEU A 142 23.15 9.66 28.74
N ALA A 143 22.86 10.22 27.56
CA ALA A 143 23.88 10.73 26.63
C ALA A 143 24.66 11.96 27.13
N ASP A 144 24.01 12.83 27.91
CA ASP A 144 24.59 14.00 28.56
C ASP A 144 23.84 14.31 29.87
N ALA A 145 24.36 15.25 30.68
CA ALA A 145 23.77 15.60 31.98
C ALA A 145 22.31 16.07 31.85
N LYS A 146 22.01 16.91 30.84
CA LYS A 146 20.66 17.43 30.61
C LYS A 146 19.67 16.31 30.26
N THR A 147 20.02 15.46 29.31
CA THR A 147 19.21 14.32 28.85
C THR A 147 18.96 13.34 30.00
N THR A 148 19.98 13.09 30.83
CA THR A 148 19.87 12.26 32.04
C THR A 148 18.85 12.83 33.02
N LYS A 149 18.92 14.14 33.28
CA LYS A 149 17.98 14.85 34.16
C LYS A 149 16.53 14.75 33.68
N GLU A 150 16.31 14.93 32.38
CA GLU A 150 14.98 14.85 31.74
C GLU A 150 14.39 13.43 31.79
N ILE A 151 15.19 12.40 31.53
CA ILE A 151 14.76 10.99 31.61
C ILE A 151 14.38 10.62 33.04
N LEU A 152 15.17 11.05 34.03
CA LEU A 152 14.88 10.78 35.43
C LEU A 152 13.59 11.48 35.91
N ASP A 153 13.31 12.72 35.47
CA ASP A 153 12.07 13.43 35.81
C ASP A 153 10.80 12.69 35.37
N LEU A 154 10.84 12.08 34.19
CA LEU A 154 9.71 11.30 33.67
C LEU A 154 9.46 10.04 34.52
N ARG A 155 10.51 9.42 35.05
CA ARG A 155 10.42 8.22 35.90
C ARG A 155 9.79 8.50 37.28
N PHE A 156 9.71 9.75 37.74
CA PHE A 156 9.21 10.10 39.09
C PHE A 156 7.73 10.53 39.18
N LYS A 157 7.04 10.80 38.07
CA LYS A 157 5.75 11.53 38.10
C LYS A 157 4.47 10.66 38.22
N TYR A 158 4.51 9.37 37.91
CA TYR A 158 3.38 8.43 38.01
C TYR A 158 3.91 7.01 38.28
N ASP A 159 3.24 6.20 39.10
CA ASP A 159 3.73 4.84 39.39
C ASP A 159 3.77 3.98 38.11
N HIS A 160 2.64 3.63 37.48
CA HIS A 160 2.63 3.00 36.14
C HIS A 160 1.32 3.24 35.39
N VAL A 161 1.37 3.36 34.05
CA VAL A 161 0.18 3.32 33.17
C VAL A 161 0.07 1.93 32.56
N VAL A 162 -1.15 1.39 32.38
CA VAL A 162 -1.35 0.00 31.92
C VAL A 162 -2.42 -0.14 30.84
N LYS A 163 -2.22 -1.09 29.92
CA LYS A 163 -3.21 -1.58 28.94
C LYS A 163 -3.54 -3.04 29.26
N TYR A 164 -4.79 -3.49 29.17
CA TYR A 164 -5.16 -4.88 29.55
C TYR A 164 -5.92 -5.66 28.45
N ARG A 165 -5.88 -7.00 28.52
CA ARG A 165 -6.59 -7.92 27.62
C ARG A 165 -7.00 -9.22 28.32
N LEU A 166 -7.96 -9.95 27.73
CA LEU A 166 -8.35 -11.32 28.12
C LEU A 166 -7.91 -12.33 27.05
N VAL A 167 -7.31 -13.45 27.45
CA VAL A 167 -6.86 -14.53 26.55
C VAL A 167 -7.49 -15.86 26.97
N PRO A 168 -8.16 -16.62 26.07
CA PRO A 168 -8.76 -17.91 26.43
C PRO A 168 -7.72 -18.95 26.91
N ASN A 169 -8.04 -19.66 28.01
CA ASN A 169 -7.10 -20.56 28.66
C ASN A 169 -7.50 -22.04 28.69
N THR A 170 -8.76 -22.42 28.39
CA THR A 170 -9.12 -23.84 28.28
C THR A 170 -8.95 -24.37 26.86
N THR A 171 -8.65 -25.67 26.74
CA THR A 171 -8.59 -26.37 25.45
C THR A 171 -9.92 -26.30 24.71
N ALA A 172 -11.05 -26.38 25.43
CA ALA A 172 -12.38 -26.25 24.85
C ALA A 172 -12.59 -24.85 24.23
N GLN A 173 -12.20 -23.77 24.91
CA GLN A 173 -12.28 -22.42 24.35
C GLN A 173 -11.35 -22.23 23.15
N ARG A 174 -10.12 -22.76 23.21
CA ARG A 174 -9.15 -22.67 22.10
C ARG A 174 -9.67 -23.42 20.88
N LYS A 175 -10.21 -24.63 21.06
CA LYS A 175 -10.85 -25.42 20.01
C LYS A 175 -12.07 -24.72 19.42
N ARG A 176 -12.96 -24.17 20.27
CA ARG A 176 -14.14 -23.42 19.80
C ARG A 176 -13.76 -22.14 19.06
N GLY A 177 -12.66 -21.49 19.44
CA GLY A 177 -12.09 -20.33 18.72
C GLY A 177 -11.50 -20.64 17.35
N GLU A 178 -11.30 -21.93 17.03
CA GLU A 178 -10.88 -22.41 15.71
C GLU A 178 -12.07 -22.75 14.79
N GLU A 179 -13.28 -22.79 15.34
CA GLU A 179 -14.51 -23.07 14.60
C GLU A 179 -15.05 -21.78 13.94
N THR A 180 -15.53 -21.91 12.71
CA THR A 180 -16.14 -20.79 11.97
C THR A 180 -17.61 -21.05 11.73
N VAL A 181 -18.43 -20.04 12.02
CA VAL A 181 -19.87 -20.08 11.81
C VAL A 181 -20.17 -20.27 10.32
N ASP A 182 -20.81 -21.38 9.99
CA ASP A 182 -21.33 -21.65 8.64
C ASP A 182 -22.64 -20.88 8.38
N THR A 183 -23.03 -20.69 7.12
CA THR A 183 -24.17 -19.85 6.72
C THR A 183 -25.54 -20.47 7.04
N LYS A 184 -25.86 -20.67 8.32
CA LYS A 184 -27.22 -20.90 8.84
C LYS A 184 -27.85 -19.57 9.30
N PRO A 185 -29.19 -19.50 9.49
CA PRO A 185 -29.88 -18.21 9.66
C PRO A 185 -29.48 -17.50 10.98
N ASP A 186 -29.97 -16.28 11.13
CA ASP A 186 -29.69 -15.36 12.24
C ASP A 186 -29.65 -16.03 13.64
N GLY A 187 -28.72 -15.63 14.51
CA GLY A 187 -28.61 -16.16 15.89
C GLY A 187 -27.60 -17.29 16.17
N VAL A 188 -26.86 -17.76 15.17
CA VAL A 188 -25.89 -18.87 15.32
C VAL A 188 -24.79 -18.67 16.38
N LEU A 189 -24.28 -17.44 16.57
CA LEU A 189 -23.30 -17.16 17.63
C LEU A 189 -23.90 -17.31 19.04
N HIS A 190 -25.19 -17.00 19.16
CA HIS A 190 -25.94 -17.15 20.39
C HIS A 190 -26.11 -18.65 20.74
N GLU A 191 -26.51 -19.46 19.76
CA GLU A 191 -26.60 -20.91 19.89
C GLU A 191 -25.24 -21.54 20.21
N TRP A 192 -24.17 -21.02 19.60
CA TRP A 192 -22.83 -21.53 19.81
C TRP A 192 -22.31 -21.31 21.22
N LEU A 193 -22.61 -20.14 21.82
CA LEU A 193 -22.29 -19.85 23.21
C LEU A 193 -23.14 -20.71 24.16
N ARG A 194 -24.42 -20.94 23.83
CA ARG A 194 -25.32 -21.80 24.61
C ARG A 194 -24.81 -23.22 24.65
N ASP A 195 -24.48 -23.79 23.48
CA ASP A 195 -23.92 -25.13 23.38
C ASP A 195 -22.56 -25.23 24.06
N PHE A 196 -21.71 -24.21 23.90
CA PHE A 196 -20.40 -24.19 24.54
C PHE A 196 -20.51 -24.22 26.07
N TYR A 197 -21.26 -23.27 26.68
CA TYR A 197 -21.36 -23.15 28.13
C TYR A 197 -22.29 -24.19 28.79
N ARG A 198 -23.16 -24.86 28.02
CA ARG A 198 -23.87 -26.05 28.48
C ARG A 198 -22.88 -27.16 28.86
N ASP A 199 -21.89 -27.38 27.99
CA ASP A 199 -21.04 -28.57 28.07
C ASP A 199 -19.64 -28.27 28.62
N ASN A 200 -19.20 -27.00 28.61
CA ASN A 200 -17.83 -26.57 28.91
C ASN A 200 -17.79 -25.37 29.87
N GLU A 201 -16.77 -25.33 30.72
CA GLU A 201 -16.38 -24.13 31.45
C GLU A 201 -15.39 -23.30 30.61
N ALA A 202 -15.29 -22.01 30.91
CA ALA A 202 -14.37 -21.10 30.24
C ALA A 202 -13.40 -20.48 31.27
N GLU A 203 -12.11 -20.46 30.95
CA GLU A 203 -11.09 -19.74 31.70
C GLU A 203 -10.45 -18.67 30.81
N TYR A 204 -10.23 -17.47 31.31
CA TYR A 204 -9.47 -16.43 30.61
C TYR A 204 -8.30 -15.98 31.48
N LEU A 205 -7.12 -15.79 30.87
CA LEU A 205 -6.01 -15.08 31.47
C LEU A 205 -6.24 -13.58 31.31
N PHE A 206 -6.34 -12.84 32.40
CA PHE A 206 -6.34 -11.38 32.41
C PHE A 206 -4.90 -10.89 32.42
N GLN A 207 -4.50 -10.24 31.32
CA GLN A 207 -3.12 -9.80 31.11
C GLN A 207 -3.05 -8.27 31.02
N VAL A 208 -1.97 -7.69 31.52
CA VAL A 208 -1.65 -6.25 31.45
C VAL A 208 -0.34 -6.02 30.72
N GLN A 209 -0.22 -4.91 30.03
CA GLN A 209 0.97 -4.42 29.35
C GLN A 209 1.25 -3.03 29.93
N LEU A 210 2.41 -2.86 30.55
CA LEU A 210 2.79 -1.60 31.20
C LEU A 210 3.25 -0.59 30.15
N LEU A 211 2.98 0.68 30.41
CA LEU A 211 3.51 1.80 29.65
C LEU A 211 4.95 2.05 30.10
N GLU A 212 5.87 1.92 29.16
CA GLU A 212 7.29 2.16 29.32
C GLU A 212 7.77 3.32 28.43
N ASN A 213 7.06 3.62 27.31
CA ASN A 213 7.43 4.70 26.39
C ASN A 213 6.22 5.37 25.73
N LEU A 214 5.98 6.66 25.96
CA LEU A 214 4.81 7.38 25.43
C LEU A 214 4.82 7.62 23.90
N THR A 215 5.99 7.56 23.26
CA THR A 215 6.12 7.69 21.80
C THR A 215 5.67 6.39 21.13
N ASP A 216 6.14 5.25 21.64
CA ASP A 216 5.84 3.92 21.10
C ASP A 216 4.48 3.39 21.58
N GLN A 217 4.05 3.84 22.76
CA GLN A 217 2.81 3.44 23.42
C GLN A 217 1.93 4.67 23.71
N PRO A 218 1.42 5.38 22.68
CA PRO A 218 0.67 6.60 22.88
C PRO A 218 -0.66 6.30 23.59
N VAL A 219 -0.89 6.98 24.71
CA VAL A 219 -2.12 6.85 25.51
C VAL A 219 -3.27 7.65 24.90
N GLU A 220 -2.97 8.78 24.26
CA GLU A 220 -3.98 9.68 23.68
C GLU A 220 -4.54 9.20 22.34
N TYR A 221 -3.77 8.41 21.61
CA TYR A 221 -4.16 7.80 20.34
C TYR A 221 -4.17 6.27 20.45
N ALA A 222 -5.34 5.72 20.78
CA ALA A 222 -5.54 4.27 20.94
C ALA A 222 -5.52 3.47 19.61
N GLY A 223 -5.24 4.13 18.47
CA GLY A 223 -5.11 3.49 17.16
C GLY A 223 -3.73 2.89 16.87
N SER A 224 -2.72 3.25 17.68
CA SER A 224 -1.39 2.66 17.59
C SER A 224 -1.30 1.39 18.44
N GLU A 225 -0.81 0.31 17.84
CA GLU A 225 -0.53 -0.92 18.57
C GLU A 225 0.71 -0.74 19.44
N TRP A 226 0.61 -1.14 20.70
CA TRP A 226 1.75 -1.18 21.62
C TRP A 226 2.46 -2.50 21.37
N ASP A 227 3.69 -2.43 20.86
CA ASP A 227 4.50 -3.60 20.51
C ASP A 227 4.57 -4.58 21.69
N SER A 228 4.03 -5.79 21.49
CA SER A 228 3.94 -6.81 22.53
C SER A 228 5.20 -7.65 22.70
N GLU A 229 6.16 -7.57 21.77
CA GLU A 229 7.49 -8.15 21.93
C GLU A 229 8.38 -7.21 22.73
N LYS A 230 8.29 -5.90 22.44
CA LYS A 230 9.02 -4.86 23.16
C LYS A 230 8.45 -4.61 24.57
N TYR A 231 7.13 -4.60 24.70
CA TYR A 231 6.40 -4.38 25.95
C TYR A 231 5.47 -5.57 26.21
N PRO A 232 5.90 -6.62 26.91
CA PRO A 232 5.14 -7.86 26.98
C PRO A 232 3.87 -7.75 27.83
N PHE A 233 2.84 -8.49 27.42
CA PHE A 233 1.65 -8.72 28.25
C PHE A 233 1.95 -9.71 29.38
N GLN A 234 1.66 -9.32 30.62
CA GLN A 234 1.86 -10.09 31.83
C GLN A 234 0.51 -10.55 32.40
N THR A 235 0.34 -11.84 32.66
CA THR A 235 -0.89 -12.36 33.30
C THR A 235 -0.92 -11.96 34.78
N VAL A 236 -1.95 -11.21 35.18
CA VAL A 236 -2.12 -10.75 36.58
C VAL A 236 -3.34 -11.33 37.27
N ALA A 237 -4.29 -11.90 36.51
CA ALA A 237 -5.43 -12.62 37.08
C ALA A 237 -5.96 -13.69 36.12
N LYS A 238 -6.86 -14.53 36.62
CA LYS A 238 -7.64 -15.49 35.85
C LYS A 238 -9.12 -15.27 36.09
N ILE A 239 -9.93 -15.40 35.04
CA ILE A 239 -11.39 -15.40 35.13
C ILE A 239 -11.86 -16.82 34.82
N VAL A 240 -12.61 -17.44 35.73
CA VAL A 240 -13.23 -18.76 35.51
C VAL A 240 -14.74 -18.58 35.46
N LEU A 241 -15.35 -19.00 34.37
CA LEU A 241 -16.78 -18.96 34.12
C LEU A 241 -17.30 -20.41 34.05
N PRO A 242 -18.06 -20.87 35.06
CA PRO A 242 -18.51 -22.25 35.12
C PRO A 242 -19.55 -22.55 34.03
N LYS A 243 -19.79 -23.86 33.81
CA LYS A 243 -20.88 -24.35 32.97
C LYS A 243 -22.21 -23.77 33.42
N GLN A 244 -22.95 -23.17 32.51
CA GLN A 244 -24.20 -22.48 32.79
C GLN A 244 -25.00 -22.24 31.50
N GLN A 245 -26.29 -21.90 31.64
CA GLN A 245 -27.07 -21.38 30.52
C GLN A 245 -26.56 -19.98 30.14
N SER A 246 -25.99 -19.85 28.94
CA SER A 246 -25.48 -18.56 28.44
C SER A 246 -26.58 -17.67 27.84
N TRP A 247 -27.80 -18.20 27.62
CA TRP A 247 -28.99 -17.40 27.35
C TRP A 247 -30.00 -17.55 28.46
N ASN A 248 -30.59 -16.43 28.84
CA ASN A 248 -31.87 -16.39 29.51
C ASN A 248 -32.56 -15.11 29.03
N GLU A 249 -33.79 -15.24 28.53
CA GLU A 249 -34.49 -14.12 27.91
C GLU A 249 -34.78 -12.98 28.90
N GLU A 250 -35.03 -13.32 30.17
CA GLU A 250 -35.21 -12.35 31.25
C GLU A 250 -33.89 -11.63 31.57
N ARG A 251 -32.78 -12.38 31.64
CA ARG A 251 -31.43 -11.84 31.83
C ARG A 251 -31.02 -10.91 30.68
N ASN A 252 -31.31 -11.29 29.44
CA ASN A 252 -31.01 -10.50 28.25
C ASN A 252 -31.80 -9.19 28.22
N ARG A 253 -33.12 -9.24 28.45
CA ARG A 253 -33.93 -8.02 28.56
C ARG A 253 -33.44 -7.12 29.68
N PHE A 254 -33.11 -7.70 30.84
CA PHE A 254 -32.57 -6.95 31.97
C PHE A 254 -31.24 -6.27 31.62
N TRP A 255 -30.33 -6.97 30.94
CA TRP A 255 -29.06 -6.41 30.48
C TRP A 255 -29.24 -5.24 29.50
N VAL A 256 -30.14 -5.38 28.52
CA VAL A 256 -30.36 -4.37 27.47
C VAL A 256 -31.09 -3.12 28.00
N ASP A 257 -32.13 -3.33 28.79
CA ASP A 257 -33.06 -2.27 29.23
C ASP A 257 -32.62 -1.56 30.52
N HIS A 258 -31.92 -2.26 31.42
CA HIS A 258 -31.70 -1.79 32.79
C HIS A 258 -30.23 -1.61 33.16
N LEU A 259 -29.32 -2.50 32.70
CA LEU A 259 -27.91 -2.48 33.08
C LEU A 259 -27.08 -1.48 32.26
N ARG A 260 -26.12 -0.82 32.92
CA ARG A 260 -25.07 0.00 32.28
C ARG A 260 -23.69 -0.46 32.73
N VAL A 261 -22.84 -0.82 31.76
CA VAL A 261 -21.40 -1.03 31.97
C VAL A 261 -20.66 0.21 31.49
N ASP A 262 -19.93 0.88 32.38
CA ASP A 262 -19.20 2.11 32.10
C ASP A 262 -17.76 1.99 32.62
N PRO A 263 -16.71 2.21 31.79
CA PRO A 263 -15.32 2.20 32.25
C PRO A 263 -15.02 3.17 33.39
N TRP A 264 -15.82 4.23 33.56
CA TRP A 264 -15.67 5.21 34.64
C TRP A 264 -16.42 4.82 35.92
N HIS A 265 -17.10 3.66 35.94
CA HIS A 265 -17.60 3.04 37.15
C HIS A 265 -16.55 2.08 37.73
N GLY A 266 -15.57 2.61 38.46
CA GLY A 266 -14.47 1.80 38.99
C GLY A 266 -13.56 2.55 39.97
N LEU A 267 -12.48 1.90 40.38
CA LEU A 267 -11.49 2.46 41.28
C LEU A 267 -10.76 3.65 40.63
N VAL A 268 -10.45 4.69 41.40
CA VAL A 268 -9.63 5.82 40.95
C VAL A 268 -8.25 5.36 40.48
N SER A 269 -7.69 4.34 41.13
CA SER A 269 -6.41 3.72 40.72
C SER A 269 -6.48 2.97 39.38
N PHE A 270 -7.67 2.74 38.84
CA PHE A 270 -7.92 2.14 37.51
C PHE A 270 -8.47 3.18 36.52
N GLN A 271 -8.11 4.45 36.71
CA GLN A 271 -8.59 5.56 35.89
C GLN A 271 -8.43 5.27 34.39
N PRO A 272 -9.52 5.30 33.59
CA PRO A 272 -9.43 5.16 32.15
C PRO A 272 -8.68 6.34 31.52
N LEU A 273 -7.57 6.06 30.82
CA LEU A 273 -6.72 7.08 30.20
C LEU A 273 -6.95 7.21 28.68
N GLY A 274 -6.61 8.37 28.11
CA GLY A 274 -6.74 8.65 26.68
C GLY A 274 -8.07 9.31 26.25
N SER A 275 -8.00 10.06 25.15
CA SER A 275 -9.12 10.81 24.56
C SER A 275 -10.41 10.00 24.37
N SER A 276 -10.29 8.76 23.88
CA SER A 276 -11.43 7.85 23.67
C SER A 276 -12.11 7.48 24.99
N ASN A 277 -11.36 7.26 26.06
CA ASN A 277 -11.95 6.97 27.36
C ASN A 277 -12.57 8.22 27.98
N ARG A 278 -11.96 9.40 27.85
CA ARG A 278 -12.59 10.66 28.29
C ARG A 278 -13.88 10.96 27.52
N LEU A 279 -13.94 10.65 26.22
CA LEU A 279 -15.17 10.72 25.43
C LEU A 279 -16.25 9.77 25.99
N ARG A 280 -15.89 8.51 26.30
CA ARG A 280 -16.82 7.52 26.89
C ARG A 280 -17.42 8.01 28.20
N ARG A 281 -16.69 8.80 29.01
CA ARG A 281 -17.18 9.41 30.27
C ARG A 281 -18.45 10.25 30.08
N ILE A 282 -18.62 10.85 28.90
CA ILE A 282 -19.76 11.72 28.58
C ILE A 282 -20.74 10.97 27.67
N LEU A 283 -20.23 10.29 26.64
CA LEU A 283 -21.03 9.65 25.60
C LEU A 283 -21.85 8.47 26.11
N TYR A 284 -21.28 7.63 26.97
CA TYR A 284 -21.96 6.41 27.42
C TYR A 284 -23.13 6.70 28.37
N PRO A 285 -23.00 7.61 29.37
CA PRO A 285 -24.14 8.06 30.15
C PRO A 285 -25.23 8.71 29.31
N ALA A 286 -24.89 9.55 28.34
CA ALA A 286 -25.85 10.22 27.45
C ALA A 286 -26.63 9.20 26.58
N SER A 287 -25.92 8.25 25.95
CA SER A 287 -26.53 7.20 25.13
C SER A 287 -27.42 6.26 25.95
N ALA A 288 -26.96 5.84 27.13
CA ALA A 288 -27.76 5.01 28.03
C ALA A 288 -29.00 5.75 28.56
N GLY A 289 -28.87 7.04 28.89
CA GLY A 289 -29.97 7.90 29.29
C GLY A 289 -31.04 8.00 28.20
N PHE A 290 -30.64 8.34 26.97
CA PHE A 290 -31.56 8.44 25.83
C PHE A 290 -32.25 7.11 25.50
N ARG A 291 -31.50 5.99 25.48
CA ARG A 291 -32.10 4.66 25.23
C ARG A 291 -33.21 4.34 26.23
N ARG A 292 -33.00 4.68 27.51
CA ARG A 292 -33.97 4.44 28.58
C ARG A 292 -35.19 5.36 28.47
N GLU A 293 -34.97 6.62 28.15
CA GLU A 293 -36.04 7.59 27.92
C GLU A 293 -36.96 7.13 26.79
N VAL A 294 -36.39 6.80 25.63
CA VAL A 294 -37.15 6.36 24.44
C VAL A 294 -37.84 5.02 24.68
N ASN A 295 -37.21 4.08 25.40
CA ASN A 295 -37.78 2.77 25.68
C ASN A 295 -38.74 2.76 26.88
N GLY A 296 -38.92 3.88 27.58
CA GLY A 296 -39.76 3.97 28.78
C GLY A 296 -39.25 3.12 29.96
N LYS A 297 -37.92 2.97 30.09
CA LYS A 297 -37.26 2.12 31.09
C LYS A 297 -36.54 2.97 32.14
N LYS A 298 -36.34 2.42 33.34
CA LYS A 298 -35.55 3.03 34.42
C LYS A 298 -34.19 2.34 34.54
N GLU A 299 -33.18 3.12 34.91
CA GLU A 299 -31.85 2.59 35.26
C GLU A 299 -31.95 1.74 36.54
N VAL A 300 -31.35 0.56 36.51
CA VAL A 300 -31.18 -0.30 37.68
C VAL A 300 -29.68 -0.38 37.96
N ASN A 301 -29.27 0.11 39.13
CA ASN A 301 -27.91 -0.07 39.60
C ASN A 301 -27.81 -1.45 40.23
N VAL A 302 -27.21 -2.39 39.51
CA VAL A 302 -26.95 -3.74 40.02
C VAL A 302 -25.81 -3.67 41.02
N LEU A 303 -26.12 -3.92 42.29
CA LEU A 303 -25.15 -3.90 43.38
C LEU A 303 -24.71 -5.31 43.77
N ASP A 304 -25.51 -6.32 43.45
CA ASP A 304 -25.23 -7.72 43.71
C ASP A 304 -25.59 -8.60 42.50
N ILE A 305 -24.82 -9.67 42.27
CA ILE A 305 -25.03 -10.57 41.14
C ILE A 305 -26.40 -11.28 41.19
N SER A 306 -26.99 -11.45 42.38
CA SER A 306 -28.32 -12.03 42.57
C SER A 306 -29.46 -11.14 42.07
N GLU A 307 -29.22 -9.83 41.89
CA GLU A 307 -30.19 -8.88 41.33
C GLU A 307 -30.36 -9.08 39.81
N ILE A 308 -29.50 -9.88 39.19
CA ILE A 308 -29.60 -10.26 37.78
C ILE A 308 -30.52 -11.49 37.65
N PRO A 309 -31.62 -11.41 36.87
CA PRO A 309 -32.56 -12.53 36.75
C PRO A 309 -31.98 -13.81 36.12
N GLY A 310 -32.48 -14.97 36.54
CA GLY A 310 -32.29 -16.26 35.87
C GLY A 310 -31.32 -17.27 36.51
N ASN A 311 -31.29 -17.43 37.84
CA ASN A 311 -30.49 -18.45 38.54
C ASN A 311 -31.31 -19.72 38.86
N VAL A 312 -30.96 -20.91 38.34
CA VAL A 312 -31.28 -22.22 38.95
C VAL A 312 -30.21 -23.30 38.64
N ALA A 313 -30.02 -24.16 39.64
CA ALA A 313 -29.01 -25.18 39.96
C ALA A 313 -28.70 -26.35 38.98
N ALA A 314 -27.56 -27.00 39.26
CA ALA A 314 -26.92 -28.15 38.62
C ALA A 314 -27.75 -29.45 38.61
N ILE A 315 -27.66 -30.25 37.52
CA ILE A 315 -28.11 -31.67 37.47
C ILE A 315 -27.17 -32.55 36.61
N GLN A 316 -26.98 -33.77 37.12
CA GLN A 316 -26.13 -34.92 36.77
C GLN A 316 -26.33 -35.58 35.39
N MET A 317 -25.30 -36.35 35.04
CA MET A 317 -25.18 -37.35 33.97
C MET A 317 -26.34 -38.36 33.92
N SER A 318 -26.80 -38.70 32.71
CA SER A 318 -27.23 -40.07 32.38
C SER A 318 -27.11 -40.32 30.86
N GLN A 319 -26.72 -41.56 30.53
CA GLN A 319 -26.52 -42.12 29.21
C GLN A 319 -27.87 -42.40 28.51
N ASN A 320 -27.94 -42.28 27.18
CA ASN A 320 -28.48 -43.35 26.33
C ASN A 320 -28.34 -43.08 24.81
N THR A 321 -28.27 -44.20 24.13
CA THR A 321 -27.93 -44.54 22.74
C THR A 321 -29.05 -44.21 21.73
N ASP A 322 -28.69 -44.37 20.45
CA ASP A 322 -29.56 -44.62 19.28
C ASP A 322 -30.25 -43.45 18.58
N ILE A 323 -29.53 -42.75 17.68
CA ILE A 323 -30.07 -42.28 16.39
C ILE A 323 -28.97 -42.30 15.31
N GLU A 324 -28.61 -43.48 14.80
CA GLU A 324 -27.81 -43.63 13.56
C GLU A 324 -28.60 -44.28 12.41
N ALA A 325 -29.90 -44.55 12.56
CA ALA A 325 -30.68 -45.34 11.61
C ALA A 325 -31.67 -44.54 10.71
N LEU A 326 -31.58 -43.21 10.62
CA LEU A 326 -32.58 -42.41 9.88
C LEU A 326 -32.03 -41.43 8.81
N MET A 327 -30.75 -41.50 8.43
CA MET A 327 -30.20 -40.65 7.34
C MET A 327 -29.52 -41.42 6.21
N ALA A 328 -29.68 -42.74 6.14
CA ALA A 328 -29.21 -43.56 5.02
C ALA A 328 -30.36 -43.93 4.08
N GLN A 329 -30.97 -42.93 3.43
CA GLN A 329 -31.74 -43.09 2.18
C GLN A 329 -32.28 -41.71 1.75
N ASN A 330 -31.55 -41.04 0.85
CA ASN A 330 -32.04 -40.25 -0.29
C ASN A 330 -30.96 -39.29 -0.78
N GLY A 331 -30.48 -39.50 -2.01
CA GLY A 331 -29.76 -38.49 -2.76
C GLY A 331 -28.54 -39.00 -3.51
N GLU A 332 -28.80 -39.75 -4.57
CA GLU A 332 -27.83 -40.19 -5.56
C GLU A 332 -26.95 -39.05 -6.12
N SER A 333 -25.72 -39.44 -6.48
CA SER A 333 -24.68 -38.66 -7.14
C SER A 333 -25.14 -37.95 -8.43
N LYS A 334 -24.87 -36.64 -8.53
CA LYS A 334 -24.61 -35.99 -9.81
C LYS A 334 -23.11 -35.75 -9.93
N GLY A 335 -22.50 -36.34 -10.96
CA GLY A 335 -21.07 -36.24 -11.25
C GLY A 335 -20.58 -34.79 -11.33
N ASN A 336 -19.38 -34.57 -10.81
CA ASN A 336 -18.69 -33.30 -10.69
C ASN A 336 -18.26 -32.77 -12.07
N ALA A 337 -19.19 -32.22 -12.86
CA ALA A 337 -18.88 -31.63 -14.17
C ALA A 337 -18.27 -30.23 -14.01
N ARG A 338 -17.16 -29.97 -14.71
CA ARG A 338 -16.48 -28.67 -14.74
C ARG A 338 -17.43 -27.59 -15.27
N LYS A 339 -17.41 -26.41 -14.66
CA LYS A 339 -18.18 -25.25 -15.13
C LYS A 339 -17.54 -24.71 -16.41
N ARG A 340 -18.32 -24.57 -17.48
CA ARG A 340 -17.86 -23.96 -18.74
C ARG A 340 -17.99 -22.45 -18.65
N VAL A 341 -16.86 -21.75 -18.71
CA VAL A 341 -16.77 -20.30 -18.57
C VAL A 341 -16.31 -19.68 -19.89
N LEU A 342 -17.09 -18.73 -20.40
CA LEU A 342 -16.68 -17.88 -21.52
C LEU A 342 -16.11 -16.56 -20.99
N VAL A 343 -14.86 -16.26 -21.35
CA VAL A 343 -14.19 -14.98 -21.11
C VAL A 343 -14.11 -14.23 -22.43
N VAL A 344 -14.63 -12.99 -22.47
CA VAL A 344 -14.78 -12.21 -23.70
C VAL A 344 -13.88 -10.98 -23.65
N GLY A 345 -12.86 -10.96 -24.50
CA GLY A 345 -11.80 -9.96 -24.54
C GLY A 345 -10.51 -10.52 -23.93
N ALA A 346 -9.45 -10.63 -24.72
CA ALA A 346 -8.12 -11.09 -24.36
C ALA A 346 -7.15 -9.92 -24.04
N GLY A 347 -7.68 -8.80 -23.54
CA GLY A 347 -6.88 -7.77 -22.87
C GLY A 347 -6.47 -8.18 -21.45
N ALA A 348 -5.74 -7.31 -20.74
CA ALA A 348 -5.20 -7.58 -19.40
C ALA A 348 -6.21 -8.23 -18.42
N ALA A 349 -7.46 -7.75 -18.40
CA ALA A 349 -8.50 -8.31 -17.54
C ALA A 349 -8.91 -9.74 -17.91
N GLY A 350 -9.10 -10.04 -19.20
CA GLY A 350 -9.48 -11.38 -19.64
C GLY A 350 -8.33 -12.38 -19.56
N MET A 351 -7.11 -11.96 -19.88
CA MET A 351 -5.90 -12.77 -19.66
C MET A 351 -5.76 -13.13 -18.17
N SER A 352 -5.94 -12.16 -17.27
CA SER A 352 -5.95 -12.36 -15.83
C SER A 352 -7.08 -13.30 -15.36
N THR A 353 -8.31 -13.12 -15.83
CA THR A 353 -9.42 -14.03 -15.50
C THR A 353 -9.12 -15.46 -15.95
N ALA A 354 -8.72 -15.64 -17.21
CA ALA A 354 -8.46 -16.97 -17.76
C ALA A 354 -7.30 -17.66 -17.01
N HIS A 355 -6.26 -16.93 -16.65
CA HIS A 355 -5.12 -17.44 -15.89
C HIS A 355 -5.56 -18.03 -14.54
N HIS A 356 -6.26 -17.25 -13.72
CA HIS A 356 -6.65 -17.71 -12.38
C HIS A 356 -7.75 -18.78 -12.41
N LEU A 357 -8.60 -18.82 -13.44
CA LEU A 357 -9.50 -19.96 -13.64
C LEU A 357 -8.74 -21.23 -14.05
N SER A 358 -7.70 -21.09 -14.88
CA SER A 358 -6.90 -22.23 -15.37
C SER A 358 -6.05 -22.90 -14.28
N GLU A 359 -5.81 -22.23 -13.15
CA GLU A 359 -5.17 -22.80 -11.97
C GLU A 359 -6.07 -23.81 -11.23
N HIS A 360 -7.33 -23.93 -11.62
CA HIS A 360 -8.29 -24.90 -11.09
C HIS A 360 -8.94 -25.71 -12.22
N PRO A 361 -8.16 -26.53 -12.97
CA PRO A 361 -8.64 -27.28 -14.13
C PRO A 361 -9.65 -28.38 -13.76
N ASP A 362 -9.77 -28.71 -12.47
CA ASP A 362 -10.77 -29.60 -11.90
C ASP A 362 -12.16 -28.93 -11.74
N LYS A 363 -12.20 -27.59 -11.71
CA LYS A 363 -13.43 -26.82 -11.51
C LYS A 363 -13.94 -26.16 -12.78
N PHE A 364 -13.05 -25.76 -13.67
CA PHE A 364 -13.39 -24.91 -14.81
C PHE A 364 -12.93 -25.48 -16.15
N ASP A 365 -13.74 -25.23 -17.17
CA ASP A 365 -13.43 -25.38 -18.58
C ASP A 365 -13.54 -23.99 -19.21
N VAL A 366 -12.42 -23.42 -19.62
CA VAL A 366 -12.31 -21.99 -19.94
C VAL A 366 -12.15 -21.81 -21.44
N THR A 367 -13.02 -21.00 -22.04
CA THR A 367 -12.85 -20.46 -23.39
C THR A 367 -12.60 -18.96 -23.29
N LEU A 368 -11.46 -18.50 -23.81
CA LEU A 368 -11.12 -17.09 -23.97
C LEU A 368 -11.25 -16.71 -25.44
N ILE A 369 -12.02 -15.67 -25.73
CA ILE A 369 -12.17 -15.15 -27.10
C ILE A 369 -11.77 -13.70 -27.20
N ASP A 370 -11.31 -13.27 -28.37
CA ASP A 370 -11.19 -11.86 -28.73
C ASP A 370 -11.58 -11.65 -30.20
N ALA A 371 -12.16 -10.50 -30.51
CA ALA A 371 -12.49 -10.09 -31.86
C ALA A 371 -11.25 -9.76 -32.71
N VAL A 372 -10.15 -9.32 -32.08
CA VAL A 372 -8.86 -9.08 -32.75
C VAL A 372 -7.98 -10.33 -32.79
N ASP A 373 -6.93 -10.31 -33.60
CA ASP A 373 -6.05 -11.46 -33.84
C ASP A 373 -4.81 -11.50 -32.93
N TYR A 374 -4.87 -10.85 -31.76
CA TYR A 374 -3.79 -10.83 -30.78
C TYR A 374 -4.32 -10.71 -29.34
N CYS A 375 -3.48 -11.01 -28.35
CA CYS A 375 -3.75 -10.78 -26.93
C CYS A 375 -3.11 -9.47 -26.46
N GLY A 376 -3.74 -8.79 -25.51
CA GLY A 376 -3.26 -7.54 -24.90
C GLY A 376 -4.21 -6.36 -25.04
N GLY A 377 -5.13 -6.42 -26.02
CA GLY A 377 -6.11 -5.36 -26.25
C GLY A 377 -5.42 -4.04 -26.57
N GLN A 378 -5.59 -3.03 -25.71
CA GLN A 378 -4.94 -1.73 -25.88
C GLN A 378 -3.42 -1.72 -25.57
N ALA A 379 -2.86 -2.83 -25.11
CA ALA A 379 -1.44 -2.97 -24.79
C ALA A 379 -0.76 -3.91 -25.78
N PHE A 380 -0.03 -3.35 -26.75
CA PHE A 380 0.71 -4.10 -27.77
C PHE A 380 2.00 -3.37 -28.18
N SER A 381 2.84 -4.02 -28.97
CA SER A 381 4.08 -3.45 -29.52
C SER A 381 4.06 -3.45 -31.04
N ILE A 382 4.61 -2.41 -31.66
CA ILE A 382 4.79 -2.29 -33.10
C ILE A 382 6.26 -2.42 -33.49
N PRO A 383 6.58 -2.90 -34.70
CA PRO A 383 7.94 -2.88 -35.22
C PRO A 383 8.36 -1.46 -35.61
N ILE A 384 9.64 -1.14 -35.43
CA ILE A 384 10.27 0.13 -35.82
C ILE A 384 11.69 -0.14 -36.38
N ASP A 385 12.26 0.83 -37.09
CA ASP A 385 13.60 0.70 -37.65
C ASP A 385 14.69 0.80 -36.57
N LYS A 386 15.30 -0.34 -36.26
CA LYS A 386 16.36 -0.46 -35.25
C LYS A 386 17.60 0.37 -35.55
N GLU A 387 18.05 0.38 -36.80
CA GLU A 387 19.29 1.09 -37.15
C GLU A 387 19.07 2.61 -37.09
N ARG A 388 17.85 3.05 -37.37
CA ARG A 388 17.47 4.46 -37.27
C ARG A 388 17.20 4.92 -35.83
N HIS A 389 16.51 4.11 -35.03
CA HIS A 389 15.94 4.55 -33.74
C HIS A 389 16.59 3.91 -32.51
N GLY A 390 17.46 2.92 -32.68
CA GLY A 390 18.18 2.26 -31.59
C GLY A 390 17.48 1.02 -31.02
N ALA A 391 16.21 0.81 -31.36
CA ALA A 391 15.40 -0.34 -30.98
C ALA A 391 14.48 -0.78 -32.11
N SER A 392 14.14 -2.06 -32.16
CA SER A 392 13.29 -2.68 -33.20
C SER A 392 11.80 -2.69 -32.88
N TRP A 393 11.39 -2.24 -31.70
CA TRP A 393 10.01 -2.24 -31.26
C TRP A 393 9.65 -1.04 -30.38
N CYS A 394 8.36 -0.67 -30.37
CA CYS A 394 7.80 0.38 -29.52
C CYS A 394 6.41 -0.06 -29.01
N ASN A 395 6.16 0.07 -27.71
CA ASN A 395 4.83 -0.17 -27.14
C ASN A 395 3.84 0.92 -27.57
N GLN A 396 2.59 0.52 -27.80
CA GLN A 396 1.43 1.36 -28.12
C GLN A 396 0.40 1.30 -26.98
N GLY A 397 -0.28 2.42 -26.74
CA GLY A 397 -1.29 2.56 -25.70
C GLY A 397 -0.67 2.57 -24.30
N VAL A 398 -0.70 1.43 -23.62
CA VAL A 398 -0.08 1.29 -22.28
C VAL A 398 1.43 1.20 -22.44
N GLN A 399 2.19 1.93 -21.62
CA GLN A 399 3.65 1.99 -21.71
C GLN A 399 4.36 1.77 -20.37
N GLY A 400 3.71 2.13 -19.26
CA GLY A 400 4.27 2.00 -17.92
C GLY A 400 3.24 2.24 -16.82
N GLY A 401 3.71 2.25 -15.57
CA GLY A 401 2.89 2.40 -14.38
C GLY A 401 3.69 2.86 -13.17
N SER A 402 3.04 2.89 -12.02
CA SER A 402 3.67 3.18 -10.73
C SER A 402 4.03 1.88 -10.02
N TYR A 403 4.93 1.97 -9.03
CA TYR A 403 5.28 0.87 -8.13
C TYR A 403 4.11 0.30 -7.32
N ILE A 404 2.92 0.93 -7.34
CA ILE A 404 1.69 0.39 -6.76
C ILE A 404 1.06 -0.75 -7.59
N PHE A 405 1.60 -1.07 -8.77
CA PHE A 405 1.02 -2.02 -9.74
C PHE A 405 1.39 -3.48 -9.42
N HIS A 406 1.19 -3.90 -8.17
CA HIS A 406 1.67 -5.18 -7.63
C HIS A 406 1.08 -6.39 -8.39
N HIS A 407 -0.20 -6.35 -8.79
CA HIS A 407 -0.82 -7.45 -9.54
C HIS A 407 -0.30 -7.52 -10.99
N THR A 408 -0.02 -6.37 -11.61
CA THR A 408 0.52 -6.31 -12.96
C THR A 408 1.93 -6.86 -13.03
N VAL A 409 2.82 -6.40 -12.15
CA VAL A 409 4.24 -6.79 -12.19
C VAL A 409 4.45 -8.25 -11.79
N THR A 410 3.61 -8.79 -10.90
CA THR A 410 3.61 -10.23 -10.61
C THR A 410 3.19 -11.06 -11.83
N MET A 411 2.28 -10.57 -12.67
CA MET A 411 1.99 -11.23 -13.96
C MET A 411 3.15 -11.17 -14.93
N PHE A 412 3.89 -10.06 -15.00
CA PHE A 412 5.13 -10.01 -15.79
C PHE A 412 6.10 -11.09 -15.32
N ASN A 413 6.35 -11.15 -14.01
CA ASN A 413 7.25 -12.15 -13.44
C ASN A 413 6.82 -13.59 -13.75
N ARG A 414 5.53 -13.91 -13.60
CA ARG A 414 4.99 -15.25 -13.88
C ARG A 414 5.16 -15.68 -15.33
N GLN A 415 5.33 -14.73 -16.24
CA GLN A 415 5.58 -15.00 -17.66
C GLN A 415 7.06 -14.81 -18.06
N GLY A 416 7.96 -14.56 -17.09
CA GLY A 416 9.39 -14.40 -17.33
C GLY A 416 9.82 -13.02 -17.82
N TYR A 417 9.03 -11.98 -17.54
CA TYR A 417 9.31 -10.59 -17.90
C TYR A 417 9.40 -9.70 -16.67
N HIS A 418 9.98 -8.52 -16.85
CA HIS A 418 10.05 -7.48 -15.81
C HIS A 418 9.76 -6.10 -16.39
N ALA A 419 9.41 -5.17 -15.51
CA ALA A 419 9.35 -3.75 -15.79
C ALA A 419 10.64 -3.05 -15.35
N ASP A 420 11.09 -2.05 -16.08
CA ASP A 420 12.30 -1.28 -15.77
C ASP A 420 11.96 0.00 -15.01
N PRO A 421 12.79 0.46 -14.06
CA PRO A 421 12.57 1.73 -13.38
C PRO A 421 12.78 2.90 -14.35
N CYS A 422 12.11 4.03 -14.13
CA CYS A 422 12.44 5.33 -14.75
C CYS A 422 12.00 6.50 -13.85
N GLU A 423 12.70 7.63 -13.94
CA GLU A 423 12.32 8.87 -13.27
C GLU A 423 11.59 9.81 -14.26
N LEU A 424 10.32 10.13 -13.98
CA LEU A 424 9.50 10.86 -14.95
C LEU A 424 9.86 12.35 -15.02
N HIS A 425 10.19 12.82 -16.21
CA HIS A 425 10.32 14.24 -16.57
C HIS A 425 9.16 14.66 -17.47
N VAL A 426 8.55 15.81 -17.20
CA VAL A 426 7.48 16.38 -18.03
C VAL A 426 7.87 17.71 -18.67
N SER A 427 7.15 18.09 -19.73
CA SER A 427 7.26 19.38 -20.39
C SER A 427 5.86 19.88 -20.78
N PHE A 428 5.34 20.85 -20.04
CA PHE A 428 3.97 21.35 -20.22
C PHE A 428 3.98 22.79 -20.69
N GLY A 429 3.17 23.06 -21.72
CA GLY A 429 3.14 24.35 -22.42
C GLY A 429 4.34 24.57 -23.34
N LYS A 430 4.37 25.75 -23.96
CA LYS A 430 5.46 26.20 -24.83
C LYS A 430 5.76 27.68 -24.56
N ASP A 431 7.02 28.08 -24.76
CA ASP A 431 7.46 29.47 -24.63
C ASP A 431 7.01 30.11 -23.31
N ASP A 432 6.16 31.15 -23.35
CA ASP A 432 5.70 31.92 -22.19
C ASP A 432 4.76 31.15 -21.25
N THR A 433 4.26 29.98 -21.69
CA THR A 433 3.41 29.05 -20.94
C THR A 433 4.14 27.77 -20.52
N PHE A 434 5.45 27.68 -20.77
CA PHE A 434 6.24 26.50 -20.44
C PHE A 434 6.49 26.35 -18.94
N TRP A 435 6.31 25.13 -18.42
CA TRP A 435 6.78 24.70 -17.11
C TRP A 435 7.04 23.18 -17.08
N ASN A 436 7.80 22.74 -16.08
CA ASN A 436 8.17 21.33 -15.90
C ASN A 436 8.40 21.00 -14.42
N ASN A 437 8.69 19.73 -14.11
CA ASN A 437 8.97 19.26 -12.74
C ASN A 437 10.46 19.26 -12.35
N VAL A 438 11.37 19.43 -13.32
CA VAL A 438 12.82 19.35 -13.10
C VAL A 438 13.37 20.69 -12.59
N PHE A 439 12.93 21.82 -13.16
CA PHE A 439 13.36 23.17 -12.79
C PHE A 439 12.22 24.21 -12.85
N PRO A 440 12.28 25.28 -12.05
CA PRO A 440 11.34 26.40 -12.12
C PRO A 440 11.41 27.19 -13.43
N THR A 441 10.26 27.69 -13.87
CA THR A 441 10.15 28.60 -15.02
C THR A 441 9.47 29.92 -14.65
N GLU A 442 9.59 30.91 -15.54
CA GLU A 442 8.94 32.23 -15.40
C GLU A 442 7.42 32.13 -15.21
N LEU A 443 6.74 31.13 -15.81
CA LEU A 443 5.30 30.92 -15.61
C LEU A 443 4.97 30.64 -14.13
N LEU A 444 5.76 29.80 -13.47
CA LEU A 444 5.53 29.45 -12.07
C LEU A 444 5.78 30.64 -11.14
N VAL A 445 6.74 31.51 -11.50
CA VAL A 445 6.99 32.78 -10.79
C VAL A 445 5.82 33.75 -10.98
N ARG A 446 5.31 33.91 -12.20
CA ARG A 446 4.14 34.76 -12.50
C ARG A 446 2.94 34.36 -11.62
N HIS A 447 2.78 33.08 -11.33
CA HIS A 447 1.71 32.53 -10.51
C HIS A 447 2.10 32.19 -9.06
N GLU A 448 3.21 32.72 -8.50
CA GLU A 448 3.73 32.33 -7.18
C GLU A 448 2.68 32.37 -6.04
N LYS A 449 1.78 33.35 -6.07
CA LYS A 449 0.70 33.50 -5.08
C LYS A 449 -0.34 32.38 -5.20
N GLU A 450 -0.64 31.96 -6.42
CA GLU A 450 -1.57 30.87 -6.70
C GLU A 450 -0.94 29.52 -6.35
N VAL A 451 0.35 29.32 -6.65
CA VAL A 451 1.12 28.14 -6.22
C VAL A 451 1.05 27.96 -4.70
N ARG A 452 1.31 29.02 -3.92
CA ARG A 452 1.21 28.97 -2.45
C ARG A 452 -0.23 28.69 -2.01
N ARG A 453 -1.22 29.36 -2.61
CA ARG A 453 -2.65 29.14 -2.30
C ARG A 453 -3.11 27.72 -2.63
N LEU A 454 -2.56 27.10 -3.68
CA LEU A 454 -2.85 25.72 -4.06
C LEU A 454 -2.53 24.75 -2.92
N THR A 455 -1.38 24.92 -2.25
CA THR A 455 -1.02 24.06 -1.09
C THR A 455 -2.01 24.18 0.07
N THR A 456 -2.61 25.36 0.27
CA THR A 456 -3.68 25.57 1.25
C THR A 456 -4.99 24.92 0.80
N LEU A 457 -5.36 25.06 -0.48
CA LEU A 457 -6.55 24.41 -1.04
C LEU A 457 -6.45 22.88 -0.93
N LEU A 458 -5.29 22.29 -1.23
CA LEU A 458 -5.08 20.84 -1.10
C LEU A 458 -5.34 20.36 0.33
N LYS A 459 -4.85 21.07 1.34
CA LYS A 459 -5.14 20.77 2.76
C LYS A 459 -6.63 20.90 3.08
N PHE A 460 -7.28 21.95 2.57
CA PHE A 460 -8.72 22.13 2.75
C PHE A 460 -9.52 20.99 2.11
N MET A 461 -9.17 20.60 0.89
CA MET A 461 -9.82 19.48 0.20
C MET A 461 -9.66 18.16 0.96
N ARG A 462 -8.49 17.91 1.56
CA ARG A 462 -8.23 16.76 2.45
C ARG A 462 -9.10 16.76 3.71
N TRP A 463 -9.45 17.91 4.27
CA TRP A 463 -10.34 17.99 5.44
C TRP A 463 -11.82 17.76 5.09
N PHE A 464 -12.22 18.10 3.87
CA PHE A 464 -13.62 18.03 3.41
C PHE A 464 -13.79 17.05 2.23
N GLU A 465 -13.13 15.90 2.27
CA GLU A 465 -12.96 15.00 1.10
C GLU A 465 -14.27 14.58 0.45
N ILE A 466 -15.29 14.26 1.26
CA ILE A 466 -16.61 13.83 0.76
C ILE A 466 -17.26 14.91 -0.11
N PHE A 467 -17.08 16.18 0.26
CA PHE A 467 -17.62 17.31 -0.50
C PHE A 467 -16.92 17.45 -1.85
N PHE A 468 -15.59 17.28 -1.89
CA PHE A 468 -14.79 17.40 -3.11
C PHE A 468 -14.73 16.12 -3.97
N ALA A 469 -15.23 15.00 -3.44
CA ALA A 469 -15.23 13.71 -4.12
C ALA A 469 -16.04 13.66 -5.41
N LEU A 470 -16.99 14.58 -5.60
CA LEU A 470 -17.88 14.62 -6.76
C LEU A 470 -17.89 15.97 -7.50
N LEU A 471 -17.15 16.97 -7.00
CA LEU A 471 -17.11 18.29 -7.64
C LEU A 471 -16.12 18.30 -8.81
N PRO A 472 -16.52 18.83 -9.99
CA PRO A 472 -15.61 19.02 -11.11
C PRO A 472 -14.40 19.89 -10.75
N LEU A 473 -13.20 19.48 -11.18
CA LEU A 473 -11.94 20.16 -10.92
C LEU A 473 -11.97 21.64 -11.32
N LYS A 474 -12.40 21.95 -12.55
CA LYS A 474 -12.45 23.33 -13.04
C LYS A 474 -13.43 24.20 -12.24
N LEU A 475 -14.52 23.61 -11.73
CA LEU A 475 -15.46 24.31 -10.87
C LEU A 475 -14.82 24.67 -9.52
N VAL A 476 -14.10 23.74 -8.90
CA VAL A 476 -13.41 23.98 -7.63
C VAL A 476 -12.38 25.11 -7.79
N PHE A 477 -11.54 25.06 -8.83
CA PHE A 477 -10.56 26.12 -9.07
C PHE A 477 -11.20 27.50 -9.25
N LYS A 478 -12.33 27.56 -9.97
CA LYS A 478 -13.12 28.79 -10.10
C LYS A 478 -13.69 29.27 -8.76
N MET A 479 -14.25 28.37 -7.94
CA MET A 479 -14.80 28.71 -6.61
C MET A 479 -13.74 29.27 -5.65
N PHE A 480 -12.49 28.84 -5.80
CA PHE A 480 -11.36 29.30 -4.99
C PHE A 480 -10.52 30.40 -5.68
N PHE A 481 -11.11 31.07 -6.69
CA PHE A 481 -10.55 32.23 -7.37
C PHE A 481 -9.17 32.02 -8.00
N PHE A 482 -8.91 30.82 -8.52
CA PHE A 482 -7.76 30.58 -9.38
C PHE A 482 -7.98 31.21 -10.76
N SER A 483 -6.92 31.78 -11.34
CA SER A 483 -6.96 32.37 -12.67
C SER A 483 -7.21 31.30 -13.74
N GLU A 484 -7.80 31.71 -14.86
CA GLU A 484 -7.97 30.79 -16.00
C GLU A 484 -6.63 30.33 -16.56
N GLU A 485 -5.62 31.21 -16.57
CA GLU A 485 -4.27 30.86 -16.99
C GLU A 485 -3.68 29.77 -16.09
N PHE A 486 -3.68 29.94 -14.76
CA PHE A 486 -3.18 28.91 -13.84
C PHE A 486 -3.94 27.59 -13.97
N THR A 487 -5.27 27.66 -14.06
CA THR A 487 -6.11 26.47 -14.17
C THR A 487 -5.81 25.69 -15.44
N ASN A 488 -5.79 26.38 -16.58
CA ASN A 488 -5.64 25.74 -17.89
C ASN A 488 -4.19 25.32 -18.20
N THR A 489 -3.19 26.08 -17.74
CA THR A 489 -1.77 25.82 -18.06
C THR A 489 -1.07 24.94 -17.04
N ILE A 490 -1.51 24.91 -15.77
CA ILE A 490 -0.83 24.17 -14.70
C ILE A 490 -1.73 23.04 -14.16
N ALA A 491 -2.91 23.38 -13.60
CA ALA A 491 -3.71 22.40 -12.86
C ALA A 491 -4.33 21.30 -13.74
N LEU A 492 -4.84 21.65 -14.92
CA LEU A 492 -5.42 20.67 -15.84
C LEU A 492 -4.34 19.75 -16.43
N PRO A 493 -3.20 20.22 -16.97
CA PRO A 493 -2.12 19.34 -17.43
C PRO A 493 -1.60 18.37 -16.36
N MET A 494 -1.44 18.83 -15.10
CA MET A 494 -1.07 17.97 -13.96
C MET A 494 -2.02 16.79 -13.76
N THR A 495 -3.31 16.98 -14.03
CA THR A 495 -4.32 15.95 -13.84
C THR A 495 -4.45 15.03 -15.06
N ALA A 496 -4.31 15.59 -16.26
CA ALA A 496 -4.53 14.90 -17.53
C ALA A 496 -3.56 13.73 -17.77
N LEU A 497 -2.28 13.92 -17.39
CA LEU A 497 -1.23 12.90 -17.56
C LEU A 497 -1.61 11.55 -16.94
N PHE A 498 -2.17 11.55 -15.73
CA PHE A 498 -2.27 10.32 -14.96
C PHE A 498 -3.55 9.53 -15.20
N LEU A 499 -4.67 10.22 -15.41
CA LEU A 499 -5.95 9.55 -15.64
C LEU A 499 -6.20 9.27 -17.11
N GLY A 500 -5.32 9.73 -18.02
CA GLY A 500 -5.57 9.67 -19.46
C GLY A 500 -6.88 10.37 -19.84
N THR A 501 -7.29 11.37 -19.06
CA THR A 501 -8.61 12.01 -19.18
C THR A 501 -8.72 12.97 -20.35
N GLY A 502 -7.59 13.37 -20.93
CA GLY A 502 -7.54 14.29 -22.06
C GLY A 502 -8.39 15.54 -21.83
N ASN A 503 -9.26 15.88 -22.78
CA ASN A 503 -10.11 17.06 -22.70
C ASN A 503 -11.31 16.92 -21.74
N GLU A 504 -11.45 15.78 -21.05
CA GLU A 504 -12.43 15.59 -19.98
C GLU A 504 -11.90 15.96 -18.59
N THR A 505 -10.61 16.27 -18.48
CA THR A 505 -9.94 16.69 -17.25
C THR A 505 -10.66 17.79 -16.47
N PRO A 506 -11.26 18.83 -17.09
CA PRO A 506 -12.06 19.82 -16.37
C PRO A 506 -13.22 19.25 -15.54
N ARG A 507 -13.75 18.09 -15.95
CA ARG A 507 -14.89 17.39 -15.35
C ARG A 507 -14.51 16.24 -14.42
N VAL A 508 -13.22 15.98 -14.25
CA VAL A 508 -12.71 15.00 -13.29
C VAL A 508 -13.03 15.46 -11.86
N PRO A 509 -13.38 14.56 -10.93
CA PRO A 509 -13.51 14.93 -9.52
C PRO A 509 -12.25 15.59 -8.97
N ALA A 510 -12.42 16.72 -8.29
CA ALA A 510 -11.29 17.48 -7.74
C ALA A 510 -10.48 16.64 -6.74
N ILE A 511 -11.10 15.69 -6.04
CA ILE A 511 -10.38 14.76 -5.16
C ILE A 511 -9.28 13.98 -5.87
N MET A 512 -9.41 13.67 -7.18
CA MET A 512 -8.36 12.95 -7.91
C MET A 512 -7.10 13.79 -8.07
N PHE A 513 -7.26 15.07 -8.39
CA PHE A 513 -6.16 16.03 -8.43
C PHE A 513 -5.53 16.21 -7.05
N GLU A 514 -6.35 16.27 -6.00
CA GLU A 514 -5.84 16.34 -4.63
C GLU A 514 -4.99 15.11 -4.29
N ARG A 515 -5.48 13.89 -4.58
CA ARG A 515 -4.73 12.65 -4.33
C ARG A 515 -3.42 12.58 -5.09
N LEU A 516 -3.40 13.13 -6.31
CA LEU A 516 -2.18 13.26 -7.10
C LEU A 516 -1.09 14.09 -6.41
N CYS A 517 -1.47 15.09 -5.60
CA CYS A 517 -0.53 16.02 -4.98
C CYS A 517 -0.24 15.69 -3.50
N THR A 518 -1.13 14.98 -2.81
CA THR A 518 -1.05 14.79 -1.35
C THR A 518 -0.87 13.33 -0.92
N SER A 519 -1.10 12.37 -1.81
CA SER A 519 -0.97 10.94 -1.46
C SER A 519 0.49 10.49 -1.55
N PRO A 520 1.10 10.04 -0.45
CA PRO A 520 2.45 9.45 -0.49
C PRO A 520 2.53 8.07 -1.17
N THR A 521 1.38 7.47 -1.53
CA THR A 521 1.32 6.15 -2.15
C THR A 521 1.03 6.24 -3.65
N TYR A 522 0.09 7.09 -4.03
CA TYR A 522 -0.43 7.22 -5.40
C TYR A 522 -0.04 8.55 -6.06
N GLY A 523 0.37 9.53 -5.26
CA GLY A 523 0.53 10.90 -5.70
C GLY A 523 1.78 11.08 -6.55
N MET A 524 1.59 11.14 -7.87
CA MET A 524 2.67 11.46 -8.81
C MET A 524 3.35 12.78 -8.44
N TRP A 525 2.60 13.77 -7.95
CA TRP A 525 3.08 15.10 -7.59
C TRP A 525 3.35 15.25 -6.09
N TYR A 526 3.51 14.14 -5.37
CA TYR A 526 3.76 14.15 -3.94
C TYR A 526 5.26 14.28 -3.60
N PRO A 527 5.62 15.12 -2.61
CA PRO A 527 4.76 16.10 -1.94
C PRO A 527 4.56 17.35 -2.81
N SER A 528 3.39 18.00 -2.68
CA SER A 528 3.15 19.29 -3.32
C SER A 528 4.20 20.33 -2.94
N ASP A 529 4.64 21.16 -3.89
CA ASP A 529 5.67 22.18 -3.67
C ASP A 529 5.08 23.61 -3.71
N LYS A 530 5.29 24.37 -2.63
CA LYS A 530 4.87 25.77 -2.51
C LYS A 530 5.69 26.75 -3.36
N ASN A 531 6.84 26.31 -3.88
CA ASN A 531 7.71 27.11 -4.74
C ASN A 531 7.39 26.88 -6.22
N THR A 532 7.23 25.64 -6.67
CA THR A 532 7.18 25.31 -8.11
C THR A 532 6.04 24.39 -8.53
N VAL A 533 4.96 24.29 -7.74
CA VAL A 533 3.86 23.29 -7.75
C VAL A 533 4.32 21.85 -7.58
N VAL A 534 5.40 21.44 -8.26
CA VAL A 534 6.06 20.13 -8.18
C VAL A 534 7.57 20.29 -8.32
N SER A 535 8.32 19.50 -7.55
CA SER A 535 9.79 19.46 -7.63
C SER A 535 10.37 18.05 -7.56
N ASN A 536 9.50 17.04 -7.54
CA ASN A 536 9.89 15.65 -7.56
C ASN A 536 10.02 15.12 -9.00
N LYS A 537 10.84 14.09 -9.18
CA LYS A 537 10.87 13.24 -10.37
C LYS A 537 10.17 11.93 -10.00
N PRO A 538 8.88 11.76 -10.33
CA PRO A 538 8.10 10.65 -9.81
C PRO A 538 8.70 9.31 -10.27
N PRO A 539 8.96 8.36 -9.37
CA PRO A 539 9.48 7.05 -9.75
C PRO A 539 8.38 6.23 -10.41
N MET A 540 8.65 5.76 -11.62
CA MET A 540 7.75 4.98 -12.46
C MET A 540 8.44 3.70 -12.92
N ILE A 541 7.65 2.77 -13.43
CA ILE A 541 8.12 1.55 -14.07
C ILE A 541 7.62 1.46 -15.51
N VAL A 542 8.45 0.97 -16.39
CA VAL A 542 8.25 0.86 -17.84
C VAL A 542 8.02 -0.59 -18.19
N PHE A 543 6.98 -0.86 -18.94
CA PHE A 543 6.53 -2.23 -19.20
C PHE A 543 7.33 -2.92 -20.30
N PRO A 544 7.42 -4.27 -20.26
CA PRO A 544 8.16 -5.05 -21.26
C PRO A 544 7.50 -4.98 -22.63
N LYS A 545 8.12 -5.61 -23.63
CA LYS A 545 7.57 -5.76 -24.98
C LYS A 545 6.22 -6.50 -24.96
N PHE A 546 5.12 -5.75 -25.02
CA PHE A 546 3.78 -6.29 -24.80
C PHE A 546 3.37 -7.39 -25.75
N SER A 547 3.67 -7.27 -27.05
CA SER A 547 3.30 -8.31 -28.02
C SER A 547 3.95 -9.66 -27.69
N GLU A 548 5.17 -9.64 -27.13
CA GLU A 548 5.86 -10.87 -26.74
C GLU A 548 5.35 -11.39 -25.39
N PHE A 549 5.17 -10.50 -24.41
CA PHE A 549 4.60 -10.85 -23.10
C PHE A 549 3.22 -11.51 -23.23
N TYR A 550 2.30 -10.90 -23.98
CA TYR A 550 0.95 -11.43 -24.13
C TYR A 550 0.90 -12.70 -24.96
N GLU A 551 1.79 -12.86 -25.94
CA GLU A 551 1.89 -14.10 -26.70
C GLU A 551 2.47 -15.24 -25.85
N THR A 552 3.46 -14.96 -25.00
CA THR A 552 3.97 -15.92 -24.01
C THR A 552 2.86 -16.31 -23.03
N TRP A 553 2.10 -15.34 -22.52
CA TRP A 553 0.97 -15.59 -21.63
C TRP A 553 -0.13 -16.41 -22.30
N ARG A 554 -0.44 -16.14 -23.58
CA ARG A 554 -1.39 -16.93 -24.37
C ARG A 554 -0.95 -18.38 -24.47
N LYS A 555 0.32 -18.64 -24.78
CA LYS A 555 0.88 -20.00 -24.85
C LYS A 555 0.83 -20.70 -23.49
N ASP A 556 1.13 -19.98 -22.40
CA ASP A 556 0.97 -20.50 -21.03
C ASP A 556 -0.48 -20.95 -20.77
N LEU A 557 -1.47 -20.10 -21.09
CA LEU A 557 -2.90 -20.43 -20.95
C LEU A 557 -3.31 -21.67 -21.77
N VAL A 558 -2.87 -21.75 -23.03
CA VAL A 558 -3.15 -22.91 -23.89
C VAL A 558 -2.53 -24.17 -23.30
N SER A 559 -1.30 -24.08 -22.77
CA SER A 559 -0.63 -25.22 -22.14
C SER A 559 -1.35 -25.72 -20.87
N ARG A 560 -2.09 -24.85 -20.18
CA ARG A 560 -2.96 -25.16 -19.04
C ARG A 560 -4.36 -25.66 -19.44
N GLY A 561 -4.63 -25.81 -20.74
CA GLY A 561 -5.90 -26.33 -21.26
C GLY A 561 -6.99 -25.28 -21.49
N VAL A 562 -6.66 -23.98 -21.49
CA VAL A 562 -7.60 -22.92 -21.89
C VAL A 562 -7.77 -22.95 -23.41
N THR A 563 -9.03 -22.93 -23.88
CA THR A 563 -9.32 -22.75 -25.30
C THR A 563 -9.25 -21.27 -25.66
N VAL A 564 -8.20 -20.84 -26.36
CA VAL A 564 -8.07 -19.45 -26.83
C VAL A 564 -8.47 -19.35 -28.30
N ARG A 565 -9.45 -18.48 -28.60
CA ARG A 565 -9.94 -18.20 -29.96
C ARG A 565 -9.86 -16.71 -30.27
N LEU A 566 -8.78 -16.32 -30.93
CA LEU A 566 -8.64 -14.98 -31.50
C LEU A 566 -9.49 -14.86 -32.77
N SER A 567 -9.66 -13.64 -33.27
CA SER A 567 -10.49 -13.37 -34.45
C SER A 567 -11.90 -13.99 -34.34
N THR A 568 -12.49 -13.93 -33.14
CA THR A 568 -13.80 -14.47 -32.79
C THR A 568 -14.59 -13.41 -32.03
N GLU A 569 -15.59 -12.83 -32.68
CA GLU A 569 -16.43 -11.78 -32.12
C GLU A 569 -17.65 -12.34 -31.39
N LEU A 570 -17.89 -11.88 -30.16
CA LEU A 570 -19.20 -12.00 -29.51
C LEU A 570 -20.16 -10.96 -30.11
N THR A 571 -21.17 -11.44 -30.84
CA THR A 571 -22.15 -10.56 -31.51
C THR A 571 -23.39 -10.30 -30.66
N GLU A 572 -23.88 -11.33 -29.96
CA GLU A 572 -25.11 -11.25 -29.17
C GLU A 572 -25.08 -12.26 -28.01
N ILE A 573 -25.60 -11.84 -26.85
CA ILE A 573 -25.95 -12.73 -25.75
C ILE A 573 -27.45 -12.99 -25.85
N VAL A 574 -27.81 -14.18 -26.32
CA VAL A 574 -29.19 -14.57 -26.64
C VAL A 574 -30.00 -14.86 -25.38
N GLN A 575 -29.37 -15.52 -24.41
CA GLN A 575 -30.03 -15.94 -23.18
C GLN A 575 -29.07 -15.90 -21.99
N ARG A 576 -29.59 -15.49 -20.83
CA ARG A 576 -28.94 -15.61 -19.51
C ARG A 576 -29.99 -15.90 -18.44
N ASN A 577 -30.03 -17.12 -17.92
CA ASN A 577 -30.99 -17.52 -16.89
C ASN A 577 -30.43 -18.67 -16.05
N LYS A 578 -31.27 -19.28 -15.20
CA LYS A 578 -30.88 -20.40 -14.32
C LYS A 578 -30.29 -21.63 -15.03
N HIS A 579 -30.38 -21.70 -16.36
CA HIS A 579 -29.83 -22.77 -17.19
C HIS A 579 -28.51 -22.37 -17.89
N GLY A 580 -27.90 -21.27 -17.46
CA GLY A 580 -26.64 -20.74 -18.03
C GLY A 580 -26.87 -19.67 -19.10
N VAL A 581 -25.91 -19.60 -20.02
CA VAL A 581 -25.75 -18.54 -21.01
C VAL A 581 -25.72 -19.14 -22.42
N VAL A 582 -26.40 -18.48 -23.36
CA VAL A 582 -26.31 -18.78 -24.80
C VAL A 582 -25.80 -17.53 -25.52
N VAL A 583 -24.75 -17.69 -26.30
CA VAL A 583 -24.09 -16.61 -27.05
C VAL A 583 -24.03 -16.91 -28.54
N LYS A 584 -23.91 -15.86 -29.34
CA LYS A 584 -23.64 -15.93 -30.77
C LYS A 584 -22.24 -15.44 -31.08
N LEU A 585 -21.41 -16.32 -31.62
CA LEU A 585 -20.03 -16.03 -31.99
C LEU A 585 -19.89 -15.98 -33.51
N LYS A 586 -19.07 -15.05 -33.98
CA LYS A 586 -18.79 -14.83 -35.40
C LYS A 586 -17.29 -14.85 -35.66
N PRO A 587 -16.78 -15.66 -36.60
CA PRO A 587 -15.38 -15.60 -37.00
C PRO A 587 -15.09 -14.27 -37.69
N ARG A 588 -13.88 -13.75 -37.49
CA ARG A 588 -13.36 -12.53 -38.11
C ARG A 588 -12.19 -12.88 -39.02
N THR A 589 -12.03 -12.13 -40.10
CA THR A 589 -10.86 -12.28 -40.99
C THR A 589 -9.67 -11.55 -40.36
N PRO A 590 -8.56 -12.25 -40.03
CA PRO A 590 -7.35 -11.61 -39.52
C PRO A 590 -6.77 -10.57 -40.51
N MET A 591 -6.48 -9.37 -40.02
CA MET A 591 -5.77 -8.35 -40.79
C MET A 591 -4.24 -8.51 -40.68
N PRO A 592 -3.43 -8.02 -41.65
CA PRO A 592 -1.97 -8.14 -41.60
C PRO A 592 -1.32 -7.51 -40.36
N ASP A 593 -1.95 -6.49 -39.78
CA ASP A 593 -1.50 -5.86 -38.54
C ASP A 593 -2.22 -6.41 -37.29
N HIS A 594 -2.96 -7.51 -37.45
CA HIS A 594 -3.75 -8.21 -36.43
C HIS A 594 -4.92 -7.41 -35.82
N HIS A 595 -5.17 -6.18 -36.31
CA HIS A 595 -6.26 -5.32 -35.84
C HIS A 595 -7.49 -5.50 -36.73
N ASN A 596 -8.37 -6.41 -36.34
CA ASN A 596 -9.61 -6.64 -37.07
C ASN A 596 -10.56 -5.44 -36.90
N PRO A 597 -11.08 -4.85 -37.99
CA PRO A 597 -11.93 -3.67 -37.89
C PRO A 597 -13.28 -3.99 -37.25
N ALA A 598 -13.77 -3.07 -36.43
CA ALA A 598 -15.11 -3.16 -35.85
C ALA A 598 -16.17 -3.27 -36.96
N GLY A 599 -17.12 -4.19 -36.81
CA GLY A 599 -18.22 -4.37 -37.78
C GLY A 599 -17.85 -5.01 -39.13
N GLY A 600 -16.59 -5.39 -39.37
CA GLY A 600 -16.23 -6.17 -40.57
C GLY A 600 -16.86 -7.56 -40.61
N ASP A 601 -16.65 -8.27 -41.73
CA ASP A 601 -17.22 -9.60 -42.00
C ASP A 601 -18.74 -9.70 -41.73
N PRO A 602 -19.57 -8.84 -42.36
CA PRO A 602 -21.02 -8.78 -42.08
C PRO A 602 -21.74 -10.09 -42.43
N ASP A 603 -21.25 -10.81 -43.44
CA ASP A 603 -21.86 -12.04 -43.96
C ASP A 603 -21.27 -13.33 -43.37
N ALA A 604 -20.32 -13.22 -42.43
CA ALA A 604 -19.73 -14.40 -41.80
C ALA A 604 -20.76 -15.20 -40.99
N PRO A 605 -20.71 -16.54 -41.03
CA PRO A 605 -21.69 -17.39 -40.36
C PRO A 605 -21.61 -17.21 -38.84
N VAL A 606 -22.77 -17.01 -38.21
CA VAL A 606 -22.88 -16.82 -36.76
C VAL A 606 -23.28 -18.15 -36.12
N GLY A 607 -22.45 -18.66 -35.21
CA GLY A 607 -22.68 -19.89 -34.47
C GLY A 607 -23.23 -19.63 -33.07
N GLU A 608 -24.17 -20.46 -32.60
CA GLU A 608 -24.66 -20.42 -31.23
C GLU A 608 -23.89 -21.38 -30.33
N GLU A 609 -23.42 -20.89 -29.19
CA GLU A 609 -22.67 -21.66 -28.20
C GLU A 609 -23.27 -21.47 -26.80
N ARG A 610 -23.15 -22.51 -25.96
CA ARG A 610 -23.72 -22.54 -24.60
C ARG A 610 -22.61 -22.61 -23.57
N TYR A 611 -22.73 -21.82 -22.51
CA TYR A 611 -21.81 -21.76 -21.37
C TYR A 611 -22.59 -21.71 -20.05
N ASP A 612 -21.92 -22.01 -18.93
CA ASP A 612 -22.53 -21.89 -17.61
C ASP A 612 -22.38 -20.47 -17.06
N GLU A 613 -21.24 -19.84 -17.32
CA GLU A 613 -20.89 -18.52 -16.81
C GLU A 613 -20.22 -17.66 -17.90
N LEU A 614 -20.43 -16.34 -17.80
CA LEU A 614 -19.86 -15.34 -18.69
C LEU A 614 -19.05 -14.29 -17.91
N VAL A 615 -17.86 -13.96 -18.40
CA VAL A 615 -17.07 -12.82 -17.96
C VAL A 615 -16.83 -11.89 -19.14
N LEU A 616 -17.41 -10.69 -19.08
CA LEU A 616 -17.24 -9.66 -20.09
C LEU A 616 -16.04 -8.78 -19.73
N CYS A 617 -14.95 -8.99 -20.46
CA CYS A 617 -13.69 -8.24 -20.35
C CYS A 617 -13.50 -7.25 -21.49
N CYS A 618 -14.59 -6.58 -21.87
CA CYS A 618 -14.66 -5.58 -22.94
C CYS A 618 -15.16 -4.23 -22.40
N LEU A 619 -15.19 -3.21 -23.26
CA LEU A 619 -15.67 -1.87 -22.91
C LEU A 619 -17.16 -1.89 -22.51
N ALA A 620 -17.57 -0.95 -21.65
CA ALA A 620 -18.91 -0.92 -21.07
C ALA A 620 -20.03 -0.79 -22.13
N ASP A 621 -19.79 -0.01 -23.18
CA ASP A 621 -20.69 0.18 -24.31
C ASP A 621 -20.80 -1.09 -25.18
N THR A 622 -19.68 -1.78 -25.40
CA THR A 622 -19.62 -3.08 -26.07
C THR A 622 -20.39 -4.11 -25.26
N ALA A 623 -20.17 -4.19 -23.96
CA ALA A 623 -20.91 -5.06 -23.05
C ALA A 623 -22.42 -4.77 -23.11
N LYS A 624 -22.82 -3.49 -23.08
CA LYS A 624 -24.23 -3.07 -23.21
C LYS A 624 -24.83 -3.49 -24.55
N ARG A 625 -24.08 -3.34 -25.64
CA ARG A 625 -24.49 -3.71 -27.00
C ARG A 625 -24.74 -5.21 -27.11
N VAL A 626 -23.77 -6.05 -26.71
CA VAL A 626 -23.89 -7.51 -26.84
C VAL A 626 -24.92 -8.11 -25.89
N LEU A 627 -25.15 -7.51 -24.72
CA LEU A 627 -26.24 -7.91 -23.83
C LEU A 627 -27.63 -7.65 -24.46
N GLY A 628 -27.76 -6.59 -25.27
CA GLY A 628 -28.94 -6.29 -26.07
C GLY A 628 -30.25 -6.39 -25.28
N LYS A 629 -31.12 -7.32 -25.71
CA LYS A 629 -32.44 -7.54 -25.08
C LYS A 629 -32.35 -8.23 -23.71
N THR A 630 -31.26 -8.94 -23.42
CA THR A 630 -31.06 -9.63 -22.13
C THR A 630 -30.52 -8.72 -21.04
N ALA A 631 -30.14 -7.47 -21.37
CA ALA A 631 -29.72 -6.49 -20.38
C ALA A 631 -30.89 -6.07 -19.49
N SER A 632 -30.71 -6.21 -18.18
CA SER A 632 -31.58 -5.64 -17.16
C SER A 632 -31.58 -4.11 -17.21
N TRP A 633 -32.61 -3.48 -16.62
CA TRP A 633 -32.68 -2.02 -16.53
C TRP A 633 -31.44 -1.41 -15.83
N LYS A 634 -30.95 -2.07 -14.77
CA LYS A 634 -29.75 -1.63 -14.04
C LYS A 634 -28.50 -1.71 -14.91
N GLU A 635 -28.29 -2.82 -15.62
CA GLU A 635 -27.18 -2.97 -16.57
C GLU A 635 -27.22 -1.88 -17.65
N LYS A 636 -28.39 -1.65 -18.28
CA LYS A 636 -28.54 -0.61 -19.32
C LYS A 636 -28.19 0.79 -18.81
N LYS A 637 -28.60 1.11 -17.58
CA LYS A 637 -28.36 2.41 -16.96
C LYS A 637 -26.89 2.60 -16.60
N VAL A 638 -26.30 1.63 -15.91
CA VAL A 638 -24.91 1.70 -15.42
C VAL A 638 -23.92 1.67 -16.59
N LEU A 639 -24.03 0.67 -17.48
CA LEU A 639 -23.14 0.55 -18.64
C LEU A 639 -23.30 1.73 -19.61
N GLY A 640 -24.53 2.25 -19.73
CA GLY A 640 -24.81 3.44 -20.55
C GLY A 640 -24.37 4.77 -19.94
N SER A 641 -23.92 4.78 -18.68
CA SER A 641 -23.41 5.99 -18.02
C SER A 641 -21.89 6.16 -18.16
N ALA A 642 -21.18 5.10 -18.59
CA ALA A 642 -19.78 5.20 -19.00
C ALA A 642 -19.69 6.03 -20.29
N LYS A 643 -18.80 7.01 -20.30
CA LYS A 643 -18.58 7.90 -21.45
C LYS A 643 -17.24 7.58 -22.07
N PHE A 644 -17.18 7.65 -23.39
CA PHE A 644 -15.99 7.38 -24.15
C PHE A 644 -15.67 8.54 -25.10
N SER A 645 -14.41 8.63 -25.50
CA SER A 645 -13.87 9.57 -26.47
C SER A 645 -13.10 8.79 -27.52
N ASP A 646 -13.26 9.17 -28.78
CA ASP A 646 -12.43 8.64 -29.86
C ASP A 646 -11.20 9.52 -30.03
N ASP A 647 -10.06 8.96 -29.66
CA ASP A 647 -8.76 9.62 -29.69
C ASP A 647 -7.88 8.94 -30.75
N ILE A 648 -6.92 9.66 -31.33
CA ILE A 648 -5.95 9.09 -32.27
C ILE A 648 -4.54 9.31 -31.75
N THR A 649 -3.73 8.26 -31.73
CA THR A 649 -2.28 8.36 -31.54
C THR A 649 -1.59 8.26 -32.89
N ILE A 650 -0.80 9.27 -33.22
CA ILE A 650 0.11 9.25 -34.35
C ILE A 650 1.50 8.97 -33.79
N THR A 651 2.07 7.83 -34.18
CA THR A 651 3.46 7.50 -33.90
C THR A 651 4.31 8.02 -35.05
N HIS A 652 5.31 8.85 -34.76
CA HIS A 652 6.14 9.51 -35.77
C HIS A 652 7.56 9.76 -35.25
N ASN A 653 8.46 10.15 -36.14
CA ASN A 653 9.81 10.59 -35.78
C ASN A 653 10.09 12.04 -36.27
N ASP A 654 9.04 12.83 -36.42
CA ASP A 654 9.11 14.22 -36.89
C ASP A 654 9.63 15.16 -35.79
N ALA A 655 10.95 15.31 -35.71
CA ALA A 655 11.60 16.19 -34.76
C ALA A 655 11.33 17.68 -35.03
N ASP A 656 11.00 18.07 -36.26
CA ASP A 656 10.69 19.46 -36.59
C ASP A 656 9.31 19.84 -36.05
N TYR A 657 8.33 18.94 -36.16
CA TYR A 657 7.05 19.06 -35.47
C TYR A 657 7.26 19.23 -33.96
N MET A 658 8.09 18.38 -33.36
CA MET A 658 8.35 18.45 -31.91
C MET A 658 9.03 19.76 -31.49
N LYS A 659 10.03 20.24 -32.23
CA LYS A 659 10.68 21.54 -31.98
C LYS A 659 9.71 22.71 -32.12
N LYS A 660 8.78 22.63 -33.08
CA LYS A 660 7.76 23.65 -33.32
C LYS A 660 6.70 23.70 -32.21
N HIS A 661 6.24 22.55 -31.71
CA HIS A 661 5.06 22.49 -30.84
C HIS A 661 5.35 22.31 -29.35
N TYR A 662 6.54 21.86 -28.98
CA TYR A 662 6.89 21.53 -27.59
C TYR A 662 8.23 22.12 -27.15
N GLU A 663 8.46 22.18 -25.84
CA GLU A 663 9.77 22.49 -25.26
C GLU A 663 10.51 21.19 -24.95
N ASN A 664 11.45 20.83 -25.83
CA ASN A 664 12.19 19.57 -25.76
C ASN A 664 13.52 19.69 -25.00
N PHE A 665 14.04 20.91 -24.87
CA PHE A 665 15.38 21.18 -24.37
C PHE A 665 15.35 22.21 -23.24
N TYR A 666 16.40 22.19 -22.41
CA TYR A 666 16.60 23.23 -21.42
C TYR A 666 16.83 24.59 -22.08
N ARG A 667 16.21 25.64 -21.55
CA ARG A 667 16.30 27.02 -22.04
C ARG A 667 16.62 27.98 -20.89
N ASP A 668 17.75 28.65 -21.00
CA ASP A 668 18.22 29.66 -20.03
C ASP A 668 17.25 30.82 -19.85
N ASP A 669 16.63 31.28 -20.94
CA ASP A 669 15.76 32.44 -20.97
C ASP A 669 14.40 32.23 -20.27
N LEU A 670 14.02 30.96 -20.05
CA LEU A 670 12.77 30.59 -19.36
C LEU A 670 13.01 30.09 -17.93
N ALA A 671 14.25 29.78 -17.57
CA ALA A 671 14.60 29.14 -16.31
C ALA A 671 14.91 30.15 -15.20
N VAL A 672 14.46 29.87 -13.97
CA VAL A 672 14.57 30.82 -12.86
C VAL A 672 15.50 30.30 -11.76
N ALA A 673 16.54 31.07 -11.41
CA ALA A 673 17.51 30.66 -10.38
C ALA A 673 17.03 30.87 -8.93
N ASN A 674 16.04 31.74 -8.69
CA ASN A 674 15.51 32.00 -7.36
C ASN A 674 13.98 32.05 -7.38
N VAL A 675 13.33 31.21 -6.58
CA VAL A 675 11.87 31.24 -6.41
C VAL A 675 11.55 31.35 -4.93
N ASN A 676 10.75 32.35 -4.55
CA ASN A 676 10.35 32.60 -3.15
C ASN A 676 11.53 32.72 -2.18
N GLY A 677 12.67 33.31 -2.60
CA GLY A 677 13.87 33.41 -1.78
C GLY A 677 14.64 32.09 -1.63
N THR A 678 14.25 31.04 -2.34
CA THR A 678 14.94 29.74 -2.36
C THR A 678 15.82 29.65 -3.62
N ASP A 679 17.10 29.36 -3.44
CA ASP A 679 18.03 29.09 -4.55
C ASP A 679 17.67 27.77 -5.26
N GLN A 680 17.67 27.80 -6.59
CA GLN A 680 17.31 26.69 -7.48
C GLN A 680 18.48 26.31 -8.40
N THR A 681 19.67 26.89 -8.19
CA THR A 681 20.86 26.68 -9.03
C THR A 681 21.23 25.21 -9.21
N SER A 682 21.06 24.37 -8.19
CA SER A 682 21.32 22.92 -8.30
C SER A 682 20.41 22.23 -9.31
N ARG A 683 19.12 22.58 -9.33
CA ARG A 683 18.13 22.07 -10.30
C ARG A 683 18.43 22.57 -11.71
N LEU A 684 18.86 23.83 -11.84
CA LEU A 684 19.28 24.38 -13.15
C LEU A 684 20.51 23.65 -13.69
N ASN A 685 21.53 23.44 -12.86
CA ASN A 685 22.75 22.73 -13.26
C ASN A 685 22.45 21.29 -13.70
N PHE A 686 21.57 20.58 -12.97
CA PHE A 686 21.09 19.26 -13.39
C PHE A 686 20.36 19.34 -14.73
N ALA A 687 19.42 20.27 -14.89
CA ALA A 687 18.60 20.37 -16.09
C ALA A 687 19.41 20.68 -17.37
N ARG A 688 20.53 21.39 -17.26
CA ARG A 688 21.41 21.69 -18.40
C ARG A 688 21.96 20.46 -19.12
N THR A 689 22.16 19.36 -18.38
CA THR A 689 22.74 18.13 -18.95
C THR A 689 21.76 16.97 -18.94
N GLU A 690 20.81 16.93 -18.01
CA GLU A 690 19.94 15.77 -17.76
C GLU A 690 18.46 16.02 -18.09
N TYR A 691 18.05 17.22 -18.55
CA TYR A 691 16.65 17.47 -18.88
C TYR A 691 16.22 16.71 -20.15
N ARG A 692 15.54 15.59 -19.91
CA ARG A 692 15.00 14.68 -20.93
C ARG A 692 13.50 14.45 -20.74
N PRO A 693 12.62 15.37 -21.18
CA PRO A 693 11.18 15.19 -21.01
C PRO A 693 10.70 13.94 -21.73
N MET A 694 9.89 13.15 -21.03
CA MET A 694 9.28 11.90 -21.52
C MET A 694 7.83 12.13 -21.92
N TYR A 695 7.22 13.18 -21.37
CA TYR A 695 5.81 13.44 -21.54
C TYR A 695 5.52 14.93 -21.70
N TYR A 696 4.68 15.23 -22.69
CA TYR A 696 4.40 16.58 -23.13
C TYR A 696 2.89 16.83 -23.14
N ILE A 697 2.51 18.04 -22.75
CA ILE A 697 1.17 18.58 -22.94
C ILE A 697 1.33 19.99 -23.47
N LYS A 698 0.64 20.32 -24.56
CA LYS A 698 0.42 21.72 -24.95
C LYS A 698 -1.07 22.03 -24.95
N MET A 699 -1.38 23.32 -24.85
CA MET A 699 -2.72 23.85 -25.03
C MET A 699 -2.86 24.39 -26.45
N TYR A 700 -4.07 24.36 -27.00
CA TYR A 700 -4.34 25.04 -28.26
C TYR A 700 -4.46 26.57 -28.04
N PRO A 701 -3.81 27.42 -28.86
CA PRO A 701 -3.90 28.88 -28.73
C PRO A 701 -5.34 29.42 -28.79
N GLU A 702 -6.20 28.77 -29.58
CA GLU A 702 -7.60 29.14 -29.81
C GLU A 702 -8.49 28.86 -28.59
N ASP A 703 -8.22 27.77 -27.87
CA ASP A 703 -8.90 27.42 -26.61
C ASP A 703 -7.90 26.72 -25.68
N LYS A 704 -7.38 27.49 -24.70
CA LYS A 704 -6.40 27.00 -23.73
C LYS A 704 -6.93 25.87 -22.83
N SER A 705 -8.23 25.60 -22.82
CA SER A 705 -8.79 24.46 -22.06
C SER A 705 -8.72 23.12 -22.78
N LYS A 706 -8.27 23.13 -24.04
CA LYS A 706 -8.07 21.95 -24.89
C LYS A 706 -6.58 21.63 -24.97
N LEU A 707 -6.28 20.34 -24.95
CA LEU A 707 -4.92 19.82 -24.84
C LEU A 707 -4.57 18.93 -26.03
N GLU A 708 -3.29 18.90 -26.34
CA GLU A 708 -2.62 17.88 -27.16
C GLU A 708 -1.53 17.25 -26.30
N MET A 709 -1.45 15.93 -26.29
CA MET A 709 -0.51 15.17 -25.46
C MET A 709 0.53 14.50 -26.36
N CYS A 710 1.76 14.36 -25.90
CA CYS A 710 2.77 13.58 -26.61
C CYS A 710 3.66 12.81 -25.64
N PHE A 711 4.03 11.59 -25.99
CA PHE A 711 5.14 10.87 -25.35
C PHE A 711 6.37 10.95 -26.23
N ASP A 712 7.53 11.20 -25.63
CA ASP A 712 8.82 10.82 -26.23
C ASP A 712 9.13 9.40 -25.78
N CYS A 713 8.82 8.44 -26.64
CA CYS A 713 8.97 7.02 -26.37
C CYS A 713 10.43 6.62 -26.25
N THR A 714 11.35 7.36 -26.88
CA THR A 714 12.79 7.09 -26.81
C THR A 714 13.34 7.42 -25.42
N ASN A 715 12.89 8.53 -24.84
CA ASN A 715 13.21 8.88 -23.45
C ASN A 715 12.46 7.99 -22.44
N TYR A 716 11.22 7.58 -22.74
CA TYR A 716 10.37 6.87 -21.78
C TYR A 716 10.56 5.35 -21.77
N GLN A 717 10.60 4.69 -22.94
CA GLN A 717 10.60 3.24 -23.02
C GLN A 717 12.03 2.66 -22.90
N SER A 718 12.16 1.52 -22.21
CA SER A 718 13.43 1.05 -21.65
C SER A 718 14.33 0.27 -22.61
N GLN A 719 13.82 -0.06 -23.80
CA GLN A 719 14.53 -0.75 -24.88
C GLN A 719 15.42 0.18 -25.72
N PHE A 720 15.21 1.50 -25.61
CA PHE A 720 16.01 2.47 -26.33
C PHE A 720 17.34 2.73 -25.61
N PRO A 721 18.40 3.12 -26.35
CA PRO A 721 19.62 3.65 -25.76
C PRO A 721 19.36 4.90 -24.92
N GLU A 722 20.26 5.20 -23.99
CA GLU A 722 20.08 6.35 -23.08
C GLU A 722 20.17 7.70 -23.79
N LYS A 723 21.05 7.84 -24.79
CA LYS A 723 21.33 9.10 -25.49
C LYS A 723 21.18 8.92 -26.99
N VAL A 724 19.95 8.89 -27.49
CA VAL A 724 19.69 8.86 -28.93
C VAL A 724 19.70 10.30 -29.46
N PRO A 725 20.20 10.58 -30.69
CA PRO A 725 20.03 11.87 -31.33
C PRO A 725 18.54 12.22 -31.46
N PHE A 726 18.15 13.46 -31.15
CA PHE A 726 16.74 13.87 -31.08
C PHE A 726 15.98 13.65 -32.40
N GLU A 727 16.64 13.81 -33.54
CA GLU A 727 16.11 13.57 -34.90
C GLU A 727 15.77 12.09 -35.17
N GLN A 728 16.25 11.20 -34.31
CA GLN A 728 16.02 9.76 -34.34
C GLN A 728 15.06 9.29 -33.24
N HIS A 729 14.53 10.21 -32.41
CA HIS A 729 13.54 9.86 -31.40
C HIS A 729 12.21 9.42 -32.05
N ILE A 730 11.45 8.64 -31.29
CA ILE A 730 10.08 8.25 -31.63
C ILE A 730 9.12 8.93 -30.67
N PHE A 731 8.10 9.54 -31.26
CA PHE A 731 7.08 10.28 -30.56
C PHE A 731 5.71 9.65 -30.78
N GLN A 732 4.87 9.71 -29.76
CA GLN A 732 3.45 9.35 -29.83
C GLN A 732 2.62 10.57 -29.48
N THR A 733 2.21 11.32 -30.51
CA THR A 733 1.33 12.48 -30.36
C THR A 733 -0.12 12.02 -30.37
N ILE A 734 -0.89 12.46 -29.38
CA ILE A 734 -2.26 12.03 -29.09
C ILE A 734 -3.19 13.21 -29.26
N TYR A 735 -4.11 13.06 -30.20
CA TYR A 735 -5.18 14.01 -30.44
C TYR A 735 -6.49 13.48 -29.89
N LEU A 736 -7.13 14.33 -29.09
CA LEU A 736 -8.21 13.93 -28.19
C LEU A 736 -9.56 14.34 -28.77
N ASN A 737 -10.53 13.43 -28.69
CA ASN A 737 -11.93 13.63 -29.02
C ASN A 737 -12.17 14.13 -30.45
N LYS A 738 -12.21 13.19 -31.39
CA LYS A 738 -12.48 13.44 -32.81
C LYS A 738 -13.74 14.27 -33.05
N ASP A 739 -14.86 13.86 -32.45
CA ASP A 739 -16.15 14.45 -32.76
C ASP A 739 -16.27 15.90 -32.30
N ARG A 740 -15.62 16.26 -31.19
CA ARG A 740 -15.76 17.58 -30.57
C ARG A 740 -14.60 18.51 -30.87
N ASP A 741 -13.38 18.01 -30.86
CA ASP A 741 -12.18 18.83 -30.74
C ASP A 741 -11.22 18.70 -31.96
N SER A 742 -11.57 17.90 -32.99
CA SER A 742 -10.70 17.66 -34.16
C SER A 742 -10.34 18.90 -34.98
N HIS A 743 -11.16 19.94 -34.94
CA HIS A 743 -10.88 21.20 -35.62
C HIS A 743 -9.72 22.00 -35.02
N PHE A 744 -9.23 21.61 -33.83
CA PHE A 744 -8.03 22.19 -33.23
C PHE A 744 -6.76 21.42 -33.59
N TRP A 745 -6.86 20.16 -34.02
CA TRP A 745 -5.72 19.25 -34.15
C TRP A 745 -4.69 19.78 -35.14
N SER A 746 -3.41 19.69 -34.78
CA SER A 746 -2.28 19.96 -35.68
C SER A 746 -1.71 18.67 -36.31
N ASP A 747 -2.54 17.62 -36.45
CA ASP A 747 -2.15 16.32 -36.98
C ASP A 747 -1.71 16.36 -38.44
N ASN A 748 -2.23 17.33 -39.20
CA ASN A 748 -1.84 17.62 -40.57
C ASN A 748 -0.44 18.25 -40.72
N GLU A 749 0.17 18.72 -39.63
CA GLU A 749 1.51 19.31 -39.68
C GLU A 749 2.63 18.28 -39.45
N ILE A 750 2.30 17.07 -38.99
CA ILE A 750 3.26 15.96 -38.94
C ILE A 750 3.52 15.50 -40.38
N ALA A 751 4.77 15.55 -40.81
CA ALA A 751 5.16 15.17 -42.16
C ALA A 751 4.81 13.69 -42.43
N GLU A 752 4.09 13.43 -43.53
CA GLU A 752 3.56 12.09 -43.84
C GLU A 752 4.66 11.02 -43.95
N ASP A 753 5.86 11.38 -44.45
CA ASP A 753 7.02 10.48 -44.56
C ASP A 753 7.67 10.15 -43.21
N LYS A 754 7.31 10.87 -42.14
CA LYS A 754 7.77 10.65 -40.77
C LYS A 754 6.76 9.88 -39.92
N ILE A 755 5.55 9.63 -40.44
CA ILE A 755 4.53 8.86 -39.73
C ILE A 755 4.86 7.37 -39.83
N ILE A 756 5.05 6.76 -38.65
CA ILE A 756 5.28 5.32 -38.52
C ILE A 756 3.94 4.58 -38.49
N ARG A 757 2.97 5.07 -37.69
CA ARG A 757 1.67 4.42 -37.52
C ARG A 757 0.62 5.40 -36.99
N LYS A 758 -0.66 5.16 -37.31
CA LYS A 758 -1.82 5.84 -36.72
C LYS A 758 -2.73 4.81 -36.07
N ASP A 759 -3.04 4.98 -34.79
CA ASP A 759 -3.89 4.07 -34.01
C ASP A 759 -5.07 4.83 -33.39
N TRP A 760 -6.27 4.30 -33.55
CA TRP A 760 -7.50 4.85 -32.99
C TRP A 760 -7.87 4.18 -31.67
N TRP A 761 -8.28 4.97 -30.69
CA TRP A 761 -8.62 4.52 -29.35
C TRP A 761 -10.04 4.95 -28.98
N HIS A 762 -10.84 4.00 -28.50
CA HIS A 762 -12.12 4.29 -27.85
C HIS A 762 -11.92 4.33 -26.34
N GLN A 763 -11.56 5.51 -25.83
CA GLN A 763 -11.01 5.70 -24.49
C GLN A 763 -12.06 6.12 -23.46
N LEU A 764 -12.02 5.56 -22.24
CA LEU A 764 -12.96 5.93 -21.17
C LEU A 764 -12.67 7.34 -20.61
N CYS A 765 -13.73 8.11 -20.37
CA CYS A 765 -13.69 9.43 -19.76
C CYS A 765 -13.99 9.41 -18.25
N HIS A 766 -12.99 9.66 -17.38
CA HIS A 766 -13.14 9.73 -15.91
C HIS A 766 -13.78 11.01 -15.37
N SER A 767 -14.88 11.42 -15.95
CA SER A 767 -15.68 12.53 -15.40
C SER A 767 -16.34 12.15 -14.08
N TYR A 768 -16.76 13.13 -13.29
CA TYR A 768 -17.49 12.90 -12.04
C TYR A 768 -18.73 12.02 -12.19
N THR A 769 -19.33 11.96 -13.39
CA THR A 769 -20.47 11.07 -13.66
C THR A 769 -20.10 9.59 -13.64
N HIS A 770 -18.85 9.23 -13.97
CA HIS A 770 -18.36 7.85 -13.86
C HIS A 770 -18.36 7.39 -12.41
N TYR A 771 -17.82 8.22 -11.51
CA TYR A 771 -17.77 7.93 -10.07
C TYR A 771 -19.12 8.05 -9.36
N LEU A 772 -20.10 8.70 -9.97
CA LEU A 772 -21.46 8.80 -9.42
C LEU A 772 -22.39 7.68 -9.92
N PHE A 773 -22.31 7.32 -11.20
CA PHE A 773 -23.30 6.46 -11.86
C PHE A 773 -22.77 5.09 -12.30
N VAL A 774 -21.45 4.88 -12.27
CA VAL A 774 -20.85 3.59 -12.64
C VAL A 774 -20.24 2.89 -11.43
N VAL A 775 -19.16 3.45 -10.87
CA VAL A 775 -18.32 2.76 -9.86
C VAL A 775 -19.13 2.26 -8.64
N PRO A 776 -19.97 3.06 -7.97
CA PRO A 776 -20.73 2.59 -6.80
C PRO A 776 -21.81 1.56 -7.14
N TRP A 777 -22.17 1.42 -8.42
CA TRP A 777 -23.27 0.57 -8.86
C TRP A 777 -22.80 -0.78 -9.41
N MET A 778 -21.49 -0.99 -9.57
CA MET A 778 -20.92 -2.24 -10.07
C MET A 778 -21.32 -3.46 -9.24
N MET A 779 -21.43 -3.31 -7.91
CA MET A 779 -21.88 -4.39 -7.00
C MET A 779 -23.28 -4.94 -7.32
N PHE A 780 -24.12 -4.17 -8.02
CA PHE A 780 -25.47 -4.60 -8.42
C PHE A 780 -25.51 -5.27 -9.79
N LEU A 781 -24.42 -5.20 -10.56
CA LEU A 781 -24.26 -5.83 -11.87
C LEU A 781 -23.52 -7.16 -11.74
N ASN A 782 -22.41 -7.16 -10.99
CA ASN A 782 -21.54 -8.31 -10.90
C ASN A 782 -22.19 -9.53 -10.24
N ALA A 783 -21.88 -10.71 -10.78
CA ALA A 783 -22.37 -12.01 -10.32
C ALA A 783 -23.91 -12.16 -10.38
N LYS A 784 -24.57 -11.40 -11.27
CA LYS A 784 -26.01 -11.51 -11.56
C LYS A 784 -26.19 -12.12 -12.95
N ASN A 785 -27.25 -12.92 -13.11
CA ASN A 785 -27.60 -13.55 -14.39
C ASN A 785 -26.42 -14.29 -15.05
N HIS A 786 -25.59 -14.98 -14.27
CA HIS A 786 -24.40 -15.69 -14.75
C HIS A 786 -23.41 -14.78 -15.52
N THR A 787 -23.28 -13.51 -15.11
CA THR A 787 -22.42 -12.52 -15.78
C THR A 787 -21.58 -11.73 -14.78
N ARG A 788 -20.32 -11.50 -15.15
CA ARG A 788 -19.35 -10.63 -14.45
C ARG A 788 -18.75 -9.65 -15.46
N PHE A 789 -18.37 -8.48 -14.98
CA PHE A 789 -17.73 -7.44 -15.78
C PHE A 789 -16.35 -7.15 -15.17
N ALA A 790 -15.30 -7.29 -15.98
CA ALA A 790 -13.92 -7.11 -15.55
C ALA A 790 -13.14 -6.30 -16.59
N ALA A 791 -12.83 -5.06 -16.27
CA ALA A 791 -12.04 -4.17 -17.12
C ALA A 791 -11.58 -2.97 -16.28
N SER A 792 -10.67 -2.15 -16.82
CA SER A 792 -10.22 -0.95 -16.13
C SER A 792 -11.36 0.06 -15.86
N TRP A 793 -12.36 0.13 -16.73
CA TRP A 793 -13.51 1.04 -16.60
C TRP A 793 -14.39 0.78 -15.36
N THR A 794 -14.22 -0.35 -14.68
CA THR A 794 -14.98 -0.65 -13.44
C THR A 794 -14.55 0.21 -12.26
N LEU A 795 -13.38 0.87 -12.31
CA LEU A 795 -12.89 1.78 -11.27
C LEU A 795 -12.09 2.97 -11.81
N VAL A 796 -10.93 2.73 -12.42
CA VAL A 796 -10.04 3.74 -12.99
C VAL A 796 -9.21 3.12 -14.11
N ASN A 797 -8.94 3.86 -15.18
CA ASN A 797 -8.29 3.35 -16.39
C ASN A 797 -6.79 3.09 -16.16
N ALA A 798 -6.48 1.98 -15.51
CA ALA A 798 -5.12 1.53 -15.23
C ALA A 798 -5.00 0.03 -15.52
N HIS A 799 -3.82 -0.37 -16.00
CA HIS A 799 -3.51 -1.79 -16.24
C HIS A 799 -3.68 -2.63 -14.95
N GLU A 800 -3.28 -2.08 -13.80
CA GLU A 800 -3.46 -2.70 -12.49
C GLU A 800 -4.91 -3.04 -12.17
N VAL A 801 -5.83 -2.11 -12.45
CA VAL A 801 -7.27 -2.34 -12.23
C VAL A 801 -7.78 -3.39 -13.20
N ALA A 802 -7.34 -3.38 -14.46
CA ALA A 802 -7.71 -4.42 -15.40
C ALA A 802 -7.29 -5.81 -14.90
N VAL A 803 -6.02 -6.00 -14.52
CA VAL A 803 -5.54 -7.27 -13.96
C VAL A 803 -6.32 -7.65 -12.70
N MET A 804 -6.42 -6.76 -11.71
CA MET A 804 -7.13 -7.00 -10.44
C MET A 804 -8.62 -7.31 -10.64
N SER A 805 -9.29 -6.65 -11.61
CA SER A 805 -10.68 -6.93 -11.96
C SER A 805 -10.86 -8.34 -12.53
N GLY A 806 -9.89 -8.81 -13.30
CA GLY A 806 -9.87 -10.15 -13.85
C GLY A 806 -9.74 -11.23 -12.76
N ILE A 807 -8.88 -10.99 -11.77
CA ILE A 807 -8.73 -11.84 -10.58
C ILE A 807 -10.03 -11.86 -9.78
N ALA A 808 -10.64 -10.69 -9.55
CA ALA A 808 -11.90 -10.59 -8.81
C ALA A 808 -13.03 -11.41 -9.47
N ALA A 809 -13.11 -11.40 -10.80
CA ALA A 809 -14.06 -12.23 -11.54
C ALA A 809 -13.80 -13.73 -11.39
N ALA A 810 -12.54 -14.16 -11.45
CA ALA A 810 -12.16 -15.56 -11.22
C ALA A 810 -12.45 -16.00 -9.77
N VAL A 811 -12.12 -15.16 -8.78
CA VAL A 811 -12.35 -15.43 -7.36
C VAL A 811 -13.85 -15.54 -7.05
N ASP A 812 -14.68 -14.66 -7.61
CA ASP A 812 -16.13 -14.77 -7.44
C ASP A 812 -16.72 -16.06 -8.07
N LEU A 813 -16.09 -16.60 -9.12
CA LEU A 813 -16.46 -17.88 -9.74
C LEU A 813 -16.06 -19.11 -8.90
N GLY A 814 -15.11 -18.94 -7.97
CA GLY A 814 -14.61 -19.99 -7.07
C GLY A 814 -13.13 -20.34 -7.24
N ALA A 815 -12.35 -19.54 -7.98
CA ALA A 815 -10.89 -19.60 -7.96
C ALA A 815 -10.33 -19.03 -6.64
N THR A 816 -9.09 -19.37 -6.32
CA THR A 816 -8.38 -18.80 -5.17
C THR A 816 -7.66 -17.52 -5.55
N TYR A 817 -7.64 -16.53 -4.65
CA TYR A 817 -6.73 -15.39 -4.79
C TYR A 817 -5.30 -15.84 -4.50
N PRO A 818 -4.26 -15.46 -5.27
CA PRO A 818 -2.92 -15.99 -5.12
C PRO A 818 -2.31 -15.80 -3.72
N GLU A 819 -1.63 -16.82 -3.20
CA GLU A 819 -1.04 -16.84 -1.84
C GLU A 819 -0.01 -15.74 -1.61
N ASP A 820 0.85 -15.54 -2.60
CA ASP A 820 1.90 -14.52 -2.61
C ASP A 820 1.29 -13.10 -2.52
N LEU A 821 0.29 -12.81 -3.35
CA LEU A 821 -0.44 -11.55 -3.36
C LEU A 821 -1.36 -11.37 -2.14
N GLU A 822 -1.77 -12.45 -1.46
CA GLU A 822 -2.49 -12.36 -0.18
C GLU A 822 -1.56 -11.98 0.97
N ASN A 823 -0.30 -12.44 0.90
CA ASN A 823 0.76 -12.12 1.85
C ASN A 823 1.43 -10.76 1.57
N ASP A 824 1.33 -10.25 0.34
CA ASP A 824 1.60 -8.85 0.01
C ASP A 824 0.53 -7.94 0.62
N LYS A 825 0.92 -7.15 1.63
CA LYS A 825 -0.01 -6.33 2.43
C LYS A 825 -0.77 -5.31 1.58
N PHE A 826 -0.14 -4.73 0.57
CA PHE A 826 -0.73 -3.65 -0.22
C PHE A 826 -1.61 -4.20 -1.35
N ALA A 827 -1.11 -5.20 -2.08
CA ALA A 827 -1.91 -5.91 -3.09
C ALA A 827 -3.18 -6.48 -2.48
N PHE A 828 -3.07 -7.15 -1.32
CA PHE A 828 -4.22 -7.71 -0.62
C PHE A 828 -5.23 -6.65 -0.17
N LEU A 829 -4.76 -5.49 0.31
CA LEU A 829 -5.63 -4.38 0.68
C LEU A 829 -6.39 -3.83 -0.54
N CYS A 830 -5.69 -3.57 -1.63
CA CYS A 830 -6.26 -3.10 -2.89
C CYS A 830 -7.31 -4.08 -3.43
N PHE A 831 -6.97 -5.36 -3.51
CA PHE A 831 -7.89 -6.41 -3.96
C PHE A 831 -9.16 -6.47 -3.10
N ARG A 832 -9.01 -6.48 -1.77
CA ARG A 832 -10.13 -6.59 -0.84
C ARG A 832 -11.07 -5.37 -0.89
N LEU A 833 -10.52 -4.16 -1.04
CA LEU A 833 -11.31 -2.95 -1.21
C LEU A 833 -11.99 -2.90 -2.58
N TYR A 834 -11.28 -3.28 -3.65
CA TYR A 834 -11.86 -3.40 -4.99
C TYR A 834 -13.01 -4.43 -5.00
N TYR A 835 -12.81 -5.59 -4.38
CA TYR A 835 -13.82 -6.66 -4.29
C TYR A 835 -15.05 -6.21 -3.48
N LEU A 836 -14.84 -5.49 -2.38
CA LEU A 836 -15.95 -4.88 -1.61
C LEU A 836 -16.73 -3.89 -2.47
N LEU A 837 -16.04 -2.99 -3.16
CA LEU A 837 -16.67 -1.96 -3.97
C LEU A 837 -17.43 -2.51 -5.18
N THR A 838 -16.85 -3.48 -5.88
CA THR A 838 -17.37 -3.97 -7.17
C THR A 838 -18.25 -5.21 -7.08
N TYR A 839 -18.17 -5.98 -5.98
CA TYR A 839 -19.03 -7.16 -5.74
C TYR A 839 -19.92 -7.01 -4.49
N GLY A 840 -19.71 -5.99 -3.65
CA GLY A 840 -20.45 -5.84 -2.39
C GLY A 840 -20.10 -6.93 -1.36
N LYS A 841 -18.94 -7.58 -1.52
CA LYS A 841 -18.50 -8.74 -0.72
C LYS A 841 -17.16 -8.45 -0.07
N TRP A 842 -17.02 -8.86 1.18
CA TRP A 842 -15.74 -8.84 1.86
C TRP A 842 -14.98 -10.14 1.59
N TYR A 843 -13.81 -10.04 0.93
CA TYR A 843 -12.97 -11.20 0.70
C TYR A 843 -12.40 -11.71 2.04
N ARG A 844 -12.60 -13.02 2.31
CA ARG A 844 -12.08 -13.69 3.51
C ARG A 844 -10.69 -14.24 3.21
N ARG A 845 -9.76 -14.05 4.17
CA ARG A 845 -8.38 -14.55 4.09
C ARG A 845 -8.39 -16.07 3.89
N ASN A 846 -7.62 -16.56 2.93
CA ASN A 846 -7.40 -17.97 2.72
C ASN A 846 -6.04 -18.34 3.30
N TYR A 847 -4.97 -17.90 2.63
CA TYR A 847 -3.59 -18.24 2.92
C TYR A 847 -3.02 -17.51 4.14
N THR A 848 -3.49 -16.29 4.40
CA THR A 848 -3.09 -15.51 5.57
C THR A 848 -3.96 -15.77 6.80
N SER A 849 -4.85 -16.76 6.74
CA SER A 849 -5.66 -17.16 7.88
C SER A 849 -4.80 -17.90 8.92
N LYS A 850 -5.06 -17.65 10.21
CA LYS A 850 -4.32 -18.33 11.30
C LYS A 850 -4.47 -19.85 11.23
N LYS A 851 -5.61 -20.34 10.73
CA LYS A 851 -5.87 -21.77 10.50
C LYS A 851 -4.94 -22.33 9.42
N TYR A 852 -4.91 -21.71 8.23
CA TYR A 852 -4.05 -22.17 7.13
C TYR A 852 -2.57 -22.19 7.54
N VAL A 853 -2.07 -21.11 8.14
CA VAL A 853 -0.66 -21.01 8.58
C VAL A 853 -0.32 -22.03 9.69
N LYS A 854 -1.25 -22.35 10.60
CA LYS A 854 -1.05 -23.37 11.63
C LYS A 854 -1.00 -24.79 11.04
N GLU A 855 -1.84 -25.06 10.04
CA GLU A 855 -1.97 -26.38 9.41
C GLU A 855 -0.87 -26.67 8.38
N HIS A 856 -0.46 -25.65 7.62
CA HIS A 856 0.45 -25.79 6.47
C HIS A 856 1.83 -25.16 6.72
N GLY A 857 2.01 -24.45 7.84
CA GLY A 857 3.21 -23.67 8.10
C GLY A 857 3.32 -22.43 7.22
N GLU A 858 4.51 -21.85 7.15
CA GLU A 858 4.82 -20.76 6.24
C GLU A 858 5.43 -21.31 4.95
N THR A 859 4.70 -21.16 3.84
CA THR A 859 5.13 -21.56 2.50
C THR A 859 6.15 -20.55 1.96
N GLU A 860 6.90 -20.92 0.92
CA GLU A 860 7.84 -19.99 0.29
C GLU A 860 7.12 -18.81 -0.38
N ALA A 861 5.99 -19.07 -1.06
CA ALA A 861 5.15 -18.02 -1.63
C ALA A 861 4.66 -17.01 -0.57
N ALA A 862 4.37 -17.48 0.65
CA ALA A 862 4.00 -16.60 1.75
C ALA A 862 5.16 -15.72 2.24
N LYS A 863 6.40 -16.25 2.29
CA LYS A 863 7.59 -15.46 2.65
C LYS A 863 7.91 -14.43 1.58
N ASP A 864 7.87 -14.84 0.32
CA ASP A 864 8.10 -13.97 -0.83
C ASP A 864 7.12 -12.80 -0.81
N GLY A 865 5.81 -13.08 -0.79
CA GLY A 865 4.77 -12.06 -0.76
C GLY A 865 4.92 -11.06 0.38
N LYS A 866 5.30 -11.51 1.59
CA LYS A 866 5.56 -10.63 2.74
C LYS A 866 6.71 -9.65 2.52
N SER A 867 7.69 -10.01 1.70
CA SER A 867 8.88 -9.21 1.44
C SER A 867 8.68 -8.14 0.36
N TRP A 868 7.67 -8.28 -0.50
CA TRP A 868 7.51 -7.43 -1.69
C TRP A 868 6.93 -6.04 -1.39
N ALA A 869 6.06 -5.91 -0.40
CA ALA A 869 5.38 -4.65 -0.08
C ALA A 869 6.24 -3.78 0.86
N THR A 870 6.87 -2.73 0.31
CA THR A 870 7.78 -1.84 1.03
C THR A 870 7.30 -0.38 1.03
N GLY A 871 8.05 0.52 1.68
CA GLY A 871 7.72 1.93 1.75
C GLY A 871 6.49 2.24 2.62
N LEU A 872 5.99 3.47 2.53
CA LEU A 872 4.86 3.91 3.36
C LEU A 872 3.60 3.10 2.99
N TYR A 873 2.95 2.51 4.00
CA TYR A 873 1.80 1.62 3.87
C TYR A 873 2.03 0.36 3.00
N GLY A 874 3.29 0.02 2.67
CA GLY A 874 3.60 -1.10 1.78
C GLY A 874 3.37 -0.82 0.28
N SER A 875 3.18 0.44 -0.09
CA SER A 875 2.77 0.84 -1.46
C SER A 875 3.87 0.76 -2.53
N VAL A 876 5.12 0.52 -2.15
CA VAL A 876 6.24 0.38 -3.09
C VAL A 876 6.54 -1.10 -3.29
N TYR A 877 6.23 -1.62 -4.47
CA TYR A 877 6.59 -2.98 -4.84
C TYR A 877 8.11 -3.12 -4.99
N LYS A 878 8.69 -4.08 -4.27
CA LYS A 878 10.10 -4.51 -4.39
C LYS A 878 10.24 -6.01 -4.63
N GLY A 879 9.17 -6.63 -5.16
CA GLY A 879 9.18 -8.04 -5.52
C GLY A 879 9.72 -8.30 -6.94
N PRO A 880 9.64 -9.55 -7.41
CA PRO A 880 10.10 -9.94 -8.73
C PRO A 880 9.21 -9.38 -9.86
N GLY A 881 9.74 -9.26 -11.07
CA GLY A 881 9.03 -8.61 -12.19
C GLY A 881 9.22 -7.09 -12.24
N VAL A 882 10.09 -6.54 -11.40
CA VAL A 882 10.62 -5.17 -11.52
C VAL A 882 12.14 -5.23 -11.41
N SER A 883 12.85 -4.60 -12.35
CA SER A 883 14.30 -4.46 -12.33
C SER A 883 14.74 -3.35 -11.37
N GLU A 884 15.92 -3.50 -10.76
CA GLU A 884 16.57 -2.41 -10.02
C GLU A 884 17.42 -1.51 -10.94
N ILE A 885 17.58 -1.89 -12.22
CA ILE A 885 18.48 -1.23 -13.17
C ILE A 885 17.66 -0.58 -14.29
N GLU A 886 17.78 0.75 -14.42
CA GLU A 886 17.18 1.52 -15.53
C GLU A 886 17.69 0.99 -16.88
N ARG A 887 16.79 0.84 -17.86
CA ARG A 887 17.12 0.37 -19.23
C ARG A 887 17.84 -0.99 -19.25
N SER A 888 17.46 -1.92 -18.38
CA SER A 888 17.93 -3.30 -18.44
C SER A 888 17.41 -4.01 -19.70
N ALA A 889 16.20 -3.68 -20.15
CA ALA A 889 15.61 -4.18 -21.40
C ALA A 889 16.50 -3.86 -22.61
N TRP A 890 17.00 -2.62 -22.75
CA TRP A 890 17.95 -2.26 -23.81
C TRP A 890 19.21 -3.14 -23.80
N ARG A 891 19.80 -3.38 -22.63
CA ARG A 891 21.02 -4.20 -22.48
C ARG A 891 20.78 -5.66 -22.85
N GLU A 892 19.59 -6.19 -22.56
CA GLU A 892 19.19 -7.53 -22.98
C GLU A 892 18.87 -7.61 -24.47
N ASP A 893 18.19 -6.60 -24.99
CA ASP A 893 17.78 -6.53 -26.39
C ASP A 893 18.96 -6.34 -27.33
N ILE A 894 20.06 -5.71 -26.90
CA ILE A 894 21.33 -5.73 -27.64
C ILE A 894 21.80 -7.17 -27.86
N LYS A 895 21.75 -8.03 -26.82
CA LYS A 895 22.20 -9.43 -26.91
C LYS A 895 21.29 -10.24 -27.83
N LYS A 896 20.00 -9.92 -27.86
CA LYS A 896 18.99 -10.53 -28.75
C LYS A 896 19.01 -9.95 -30.17
N GLY A 897 19.76 -8.87 -30.41
CA GLY A 897 19.80 -8.14 -31.68
C GLY A 897 18.59 -7.25 -31.95
N TYR A 898 17.73 -7.03 -30.94
CA TYR A 898 16.55 -6.17 -30.99
C TYR A 898 16.85 -4.69 -30.75
N SER A 899 17.96 -4.36 -30.09
CA SER A 899 18.45 -3.00 -29.90
C SER A 899 19.91 -2.86 -30.30
N THR A 900 20.40 -1.63 -30.44
CA THR A 900 21.80 -1.33 -30.76
C THR A 900 22.37 -0.27 -29.82
N GLY A 901 23.70 -0.30 -29.63
CA GLY A 901 24.44 0.76 -28.93
C GLY A 901 25.09 1.78 -29.88
N ASN A 902 24.84 1.67 -31.19
CA ASN A 902 25.51 2.52 -32.17
C ASN A 902 25.04 3.99 -32.15
N LEU A 903 23.95 4.27 -31.45
CA LEU A 903 23.35 5.60 -31.36
C LEU A 903 23.59 6.30 -30.02
N SER A 904 24.14 5.59 -29.01
CA SER A 904 24.35 6.11 -27.64
C SER A 904 25.63 6.90 -27.45
#